data_AF-A0A8H4YB74-F1
#
_entry.id   AF-A0A8H4YB74-F1
#
_cell.length_a   1.000
_cell.length_b   1.000
_cell.length_c   1.000
_cell.angle_alpha   90.00
_cell.angle_beta   90.00
_cell.angle_gamma   90.00
#
_symmetry.space_group_name_H-M   'P 1'
#
loop_
_entity.id
_entity.type
_entity.pdbx_description
1 polymer ?
#
loop_
_entity_poly.entity_id
_entity_poly.type
_entity_poly.pdbx_seq_one_letter_code
_entity_poly.pdbx_strand_id
1 'polypeptide(L)'
;MLKDAIRYFPNLISILVDGQGDLDPSEFLIEAARQVLVLSMADCPLSLSGKLAPCLDRVVYLDLSRIKGSFRPFLQHGQRRALRVLKIQGKEIDDAGARLLAQHFGTCLWSLDLGDNKLTDQALEYIGAWCLSPGDLRSDANFDIEGKLECGSRSPDYGPWVYVSESSWSGSFSHPNRHLIDAPSYSFDDTLPQEDESTRLDGKGPIKSDSADAVSRGLQGEDPRFSPATFQNSKGLTHLNLSDNQISSLGIRKLLTLGRGHLQQFSCDSMLLVPPFKKTVGWWPKTAKLYGFFAAHTLRPVFSSNLRVIRLHHSLVTQTPTLEMEGLSAMACCFISENSILPRAEKAFPEAFVPDMNPRITSLTLTRIPRRSSGLLVQKLISFLELLAVQERAIFDATSRRGPSTLAGLRHLRLEFEPDPCGEYSSVVEDIDAEELMNSGEKGFSFFQDEAKKPRLQPARGTAESSHQPDLVDPPLPQGGSGQRHPEYLSIGIAKNGKSVKTNVWIGPFPTDNLVIRDYRRLVQHYQVRDHIGPATPAQILAGAPPAALVFHTAWCMAMMPQDIKEPTRCELGTMRDVLTELKRFRLEGKARHLRLQTEYGSKTVPPGEPHGFWLGKLEVSTQRAGPSSKSANYWR
;
A
#
# COMPACT_ATOMS: atom_id res chain seq x y z
N MET A 1 41.47 -2.94 18.58
CA MET A 1 40.56 -3.70 19.47
C MET A 1 39.49 -4.46 18.69
N LEU A 2 38.52 -3.84 17.99
CA LEU A 2 37.50 -4.60 17.24
C LEU A 2 38.07 -5.34 16.01
N LYS A 3 38.99 -4.70 15.27
CA LYS A 3 39.74 -5.32 14.17
C LYS A 3 40.45 -6.61 14.62
N ASP A 4 41.08 -6.56 15.79
CA ASP A 4 41.77 -7.73 16.37
C ASP A 4 40.77 -8.77 16.88
N ALA A 5 39.66 -8.33 17.48
CA ALA A 5 38.59 -9.20 17.98
C ALA A 5 37.95 -10.05 16.87
N ILE A 6 37.71 -9.47 15.69
CA ILE A 6 37.08 -10.14 14.54
C ILE A 6 37.91 -11.33 14.04
N ARG A 7 39.24 -11.30 14.19
CA ARG A 7 40.11 -12.44 13.87
C ARG A 7 39.85 -13.66 14.76
N TYR A 8 39.27 -13.48 15.94
CA TYR A 8 38.91 -14.55 16.87
C TYR A 8 37.50 -15.12 16.63
N PHE A 9 36.74 -14.57 15.67
CA PHE A 9 35.40 -15.05 15.31
C PHE A 9 35.40 -15.64 13.88
N PRO A 10 35.96 -16.84 13.67
CA PRO A 10 36.12 -17.45 12.35
C PRO A 10 34.81 -17.97 11.72
N ASN A 11 33.66 -17.71 12.34
CA ASN A 11 32.32 -18.06 11.88
C ASN A 11 31.37 -16.84 11.99
N LEU A 12 31.90 -15.63 11.89
CA LEU A 12 31.11 -14.40 12.00
C LEU A 12 30.26 -14.21 10.74
N ILE A 13 28.94 -14.43 10.88
CA ILE A 13 27.97 -14.35 9.77
C ILE A 13 27.29 -12.99 9.69
N SER A 14 27.06 -12.34 10.85
CA SER A 14 26.27 -11.11 10.96
C SER A 14 27.05 -10.01 11.67
N ILE A 15 27.05 -8.81 11.11
CA ILE A 15 27.63 -7.60 11.71
C ILE A 15 26.59 -6.49 11.64
N LEU A 16 26.13 -6.03 12.81
CA LEU A 16 25.19 -4.93 12.96
C LEU A 16 25.87 -3.85 13.79
N VAL A 17 26.22 -2.72 13.18
CA VAL A 17 26.94 -1.61 13.83
C VAL A 17 26.17 -0.29 13.71
N ASP A 18 24.85 -0.38 13.67
CA ASP A 18 23.96 0.76 13.44
C ASP A 18 24.20 1.89 14.46
N GLY A 19 24.22 3.12 13.96
CA GLY A 19 24.43 4.34 14.75
C GLY A 19 25.83 4.49 15.37
N GLN A 20 26.76 3.56 15.13
CA GLN A 20 28.10 3.61 15.72
C GLN A 20 29.03 4.53 14.91
N GLY A 21 29.58 5.55 15.57
CA GLY A 21 30.48 6.53 14.95
C GLY A 21 31.96 6.15 14.97
N ASP A 22 32.37 5.33 15.93
CA ASP A 22 33.78 5.03 16.18
C ASP A 22 34.28 3.78 15.43
N LEU A 23 33.41 3.12 14.65
CA LEU A 23 33.69 1.85 13.99
C LEU A 23 33.68 2.03 12.48
N ASP A 24 34.86 2.20 11.86
CA ASP A 24 34.98 2.15 10.40
C ASP A 24 34.92 0.70 9.90
N PRO A 25 33.84 0.29 9.22
CA PRO A 25 33.69 -1.08 8.74
C PRO A 25 34.74 -1.45 7.72
N SER A 26 35.34 -0.48 7.02
CA SER A 26 36.39 -0.76 6.04
C SER A 26 37.69 -1.27 6.67
N GLU A 27 37.92 -1.02 7.96
CA GLU A 27 39.12 -1.48 8.66
C GLU A 27 39.09 -2.96 9.03
N PHE A 28 37.89 -3.52 9.21
CA PHE A 28 37.71 -4.89 9.67
C PHE A 28 36.94 -5.78 8.68
N LEU A 29 36.10 -5.22 7.81
CA LEU A 29 35.40 -6.00 6.80
C LEU A 29 36.37 -6.62 5.80
N ILE A 30 37.51 -6.01 5.48
CA ILE A 30 38.49 -6.65 4.57
C ILE A 30 38.96 -8.01 5.10
N GLU A 31 39.09 -8.15 6.43
CA GLU A 31 39.49 -9.40 7.07
C GLU A 31 38.31 -10.36 7.28
N ALA A 32 37.10 -9.84 7.57
CA ALA A 32 35.88 -10.64 7.78
C ALA A 32 35.11 -10.99 6.49
N ALA A 33 35.36 -10.29 5.38
CA ALA A 33 34.52 -10.25 4.17
C ALA A 33 34.26 -11.60 3.53
N ARG A 34 35.14 -12.58 3.79
CA ARG A 34 34.98 -13.92 3.21
C ARG A 34 33.78 -14.68 3.76
N GLN A 35 33.20 -14.28 4.90
CA GLN A 35 32.14 -15.04 5.57
C GLN A 35 30.89 -14.23 5.96
N VAL A 36 30.97 -12.89 5.99
CA VAL A 36 29.83 -12.04 6.38
C VAL A 36 28.71 -12.15 5.33
N LEU A 37 27.51 -12.50 5.79
CA LEU A 37 26.30 -12.59 4.97
C LEU A 37 25.28 -11.50 5.32
N VAL A 38 25.32 -10.97 6.54
CA VAL A 38 24.43 -9.91 7.01
C VAL A 38 25.27 -8.73 7.48
N LEU A 39 25.08 -7.58 6.84
CA LEU A 39 25.74 -6.33 7.20
C LEU A 39 24.70 -5.22 7.37
N SER A 40 24.68 -4.61 8.54
CA SER A 40 23.91 -3.40 8.82
C SER A 40 24.82 -2.32 9.39
N MET A 41 24.74 -1.14 8.78
CA MET A 41 25.49 0.06 9.14
C MET A 41 24.55 1.27 9.14
N ALA A 42 23.25 1.06 9.36
CA ALA A 42 22.25 2.12 9.29
C ALA A 42 22.61 3.25 10.26
N ASP A 43 22.40 4.50 9.85
CA ASP A 43 22.64 5.69 10.69
C ASP A 43 24.08 5.89 11.17
N CYS A 44 25.06 5.14 10.63
CA CYS A 44 26.46 5.41 10.94
C CYS A 44 26.88 6.79 10.40
N PRO A 45 27.52 7.65 11.20
CA PRO A 45 27.93 9.00 10.78
C PRO A 45 29.11 8.99 9.78
N LEU A 46 29.70 7.83 9.53
CA LEU A 46 30.81 7.62 8.61
C LEU A 46 30.39 7.79 7.14
N SER A 47 31.34 8.16 6.29
CA SER A 47 31.12 8.22 4.85
C SER A 47 31.35 6.85 4.22
N LEU A 48 30.43 6.43 3.34
CA LEU A 48 30.50 5.16 2.64
C LEU A 48 31.75 5.09 1.74
N SER A 49 32.69 4.22 2.10
CA SER A 49 33.95 4.03 1.38
C SER A 49 33.80 3.04 0.23
N GLY A 50 34.24 3.41 -0.98
CA GLY A 50 34.27 2.50 -2.13
C GLY A 50 35.15 1.26 -1.94
N LYS A 51 36.08 1.29 -0.97
CA LYS A 51 36.91 0.14 -0.60
C LYS A 51 36.10 -1.04 -0.04
N LEU A 52 34.87 -0.78 0.42
CA LEU A 52 33.96 -1.81 0.87
C LEU A 52 33.33 -2.60 -0.27
N ALA A 53 33.33 -2.08 -1.50
CA ALA A 53 32.60 -2.70 -2.59
C ALA A 53 33.01 -4.17 -2.89
N PRO A 54 34.31 -4.54 -2.87
CA PRO A 54 34.73 -5.94 -3.04
C PRO A 54 34.36 -6.86 -1.86
N CYS A 55 34.07 -6.29 -0.68
CA CYS A 55 33.81 -7.06 0.53
C CYS A 55 32.36 -7.56 0.63
N LEU A 56 31.50 -7.22 -0.35
CA LEU A 56 30.06 -7.40 -0.27
C LEU A 56 29.52 -8.45 -1.25
N ASP A 57 30.39 -9.22 -1.91
CA ASP A 57 29.99 -10.16 -2.97
C ASP A 57 29.14 -11.32 -2.44
N ARG A 58 29.34 -11.73 -1.18
CA ARG A 58 28.59 -12.81 -0.51
C ARG A 58 27.42 -12.31 0.34
N VAL A 59 27.29 -11.01 0.53
CA VAL A 59 26.30 -10.43 1.43
C VAL A 59 24.89 -10.66 0.89
N VAL A 60 24.03 -11.22 1.74
CA VAL A 60 22.62 -11.53 1.47
C VAL A 60 21.72 -10.39 1.95
N TYR A 61 22.10 -9.74 3.06
CA TYR A 61 21.41 -8.61 3.65
C TYR A 61 22.35 -7.42 3.78
N LEU A 62 21.97 -6.29 3.20
CA LEU A 62 22.74 -5.05 3.27
C LEU A 62 21.84 -3.87 3.65
N ASP A 63 22.12 -3.27 4.81
CA ASP A 63 21.52 -2.00 5.21
C ASP A 63 22.59 -0.91 5.31
N LEU A 64 22.47 0.08 4.42
CA LEU A 64 23.31 1.27 4.35
C LEU A 64 22.51 2.56 4.56
N SER A 65 21.31 2.47 5.14
CA SER A 65 20.37 3.58 5.27
C SER A 65 21.00 4.78 5.99
N ARG A 66 20.79 5.98 5.45
CA ARG A 66 21.19 7.29 5.99
C ARG A 66 22.69 7.48 6.26
N ILE A 67 23.54 6.57 5.79
CA ILE A 67 24.99 6.77 5.78
C ILE A 67 25.34 7.82 4.71
N LYS A 68 26.31 8.69 4.97
CA LYS A 68 26.77 9.69 3.99
C LYS A 68 27.50 9.03 2.81
N GLY A 69 27.52 9.69 1.65
CA GLY A 69 28.29 9.25 0.47
C GLY A 69 27.53 8.38 -0.52
N SER A 70 28.06 8.32 -1.75
CA SER A 70 27.37 7.74 -2.91
C SER A 70 27.34 6.21 -2.90
N PHE A 71 26.20 5.63 -3.25
CA PHE A 71 26.05 4.19 -3.50
C PHE A 71 26.59 3.75 -4.87
N ARG A 72 26.87 4.67 -5.80
CA ARG A 72 27.28 4.34 -7.18
C ARG A 72 28.49 3.41 -7.30
N PRO A 73 29.57 3.53 -6.49
CA PRO A 73 30.71 2.61 -6.58
C PRO A 73 30.32 1.14 -6.39
N PHE A 74 29.28 0.87 -5.60
CA PHE A 74 28.78 -0.47 -5.30
C PHE A 74 28.01 -1.09 -6.48
N LEU A 75 27.55 -0.27 -7.43
CA LEU A 75 26.90 -0.70 -8.66
C LEU A 75 27.90 -1.01 -9.79
N GLN A 76 29.15 -0.53 -9.67
CA GLN A 76 30.20 -0.69 -10.68
C GLN A 76 31.02 -1.98 -10.50
N HIS A 77 31.04 -2.54 -9.29
CA HIS A 77 31.71 -3.81 -9.00
C HIS A 77 30.77 -5.01 -9.27
N GLY A 78 31.24 -5.95 -10.10
CA GLY A 78 30.42 -7.00 -10.71
C GLY A 78 30.20 -8.24 -9.84
N GLN A 79 29.01 -8.83 -10.02
CA GLN A 79 28.52 -10.13 -9.49
C GLN A 79 27.97 -10.18 -8.06
N ARG A 80 27.07 -9.26 -7.68
CA ARG A 80 26.27 -9.42 -6.44
C ARG A 80 25.00 -10.25 -6.64
N ARG A 81 25.16 -11.50 -7.08
CA ARG A 81 24.03 -12.45 -7.23
C ARG A 81 23.51 -13.00 -5.90
N ALA A 82 24.21 -12.78 -4.79
CA ALA A 82 23.81 -13.27 -3.47
C ALA A 82 22.87 -12.31 -2.71
N LEU A 83 22.88 -11.01 -3.05
CA LEU A 83 22.09 -10.03 -2.31
C LEU A 83 20.59 -10.25 -2.51
N ARG A 84 19.84 -10.18 -1.39
CA ARG A 84 18.41 -10.49 -1.33
C ARG A 84 17.60 -9.36 -0.69
N VAL A 85 18.17 -8.72 0.33
CA VAL A 85 17.60 -7.56 1.00
C VAL A 85 18.57 -6.39 0.87
N LEU A 86 18.09 -5.28 0.30
CA LEU A 86 18.86 -4.05 0.15
C LEU A 86 18.09 -2.87 0.74
N LYS A 87 18.68 -2.21 1.75
CA LYS A 87 18.14 -1.00 2.38
C LYS A 87 19.11 0.15 2.22
N ILE A 88 18.66 1.19 1.51
CA ILE A 88 19.49 2.33 1.06
C ILE A 88 18.69 3.62 1.13
N GLN A 89 17.94 3.76 2.23
CA GLN A 89 17.20 4.98 2.53
C GLN A 89 18.16 6.18 2.66
N GLY A 90 17.77 7.39 2.25
CA GLY A 90 18.58 8.59 2.49
C GLY A 90 19.86 8.68 1.66
N LYS A 91 19.94 8.00 0.51
CA LYS A 91 21.15 7.90 -0.34
C LYS A 91 21.19 8.86 -1.52
N GLU A 92 20.22 9.79 -1.58
CA GLU A 92 20.06 10.75 -2.66
C GLU A 92 19.98 10.11 -4.06
N ILE A 93 19.44 8.90 -4.15
CA ILE A 93 19.30 8.17 -5.41
C ILE A 93 18.22 8.86 -6.25
N ASP A 94 18.60 9.21 -7.49
CA ASP A 94 17.72 9.75 -8.51
C ASP A 94 17.23 8.65 -9.48
N ASP A 95 16.37 9.00 -10.44
CA ASP A 95 15.82 8.05 -11.41
C ASP A 95 16.92 7.33 -12.24
N ALA A 96 18.04 8.01 -12.51
CA ALA A 96 19.18 7.41 -13.20
C ALA A 96 19.90 6.39 -12.31
N GLY A 97 20.07 6.68 -11.03
CA GLY A 97 20.59 5.75 -10.03
C GLY A 97 19.68 4.54 -9.84
N ALA A 98 18.35 4.75 -9.78
CA ALA A 98 17.36 3.68 -9.70
C ALA A 98 17.40 2.77 -10.94
N ARG A 99 17.59 3.35 -12.14
CA ARG A 99 17.80 2.56 -13.36
C ARG A 99 19.02 1.65 -13.27
N LEU A 100 20.16 2.20 -12.85
CA LEU A 100 21.39 1.41 -12.71
C LEU A 100 21.24 0.30 -11.67
N LEU A 101 20.60 0.62 -10.54
CA LEU A 101 20.28 -0.36 -9.50
C LEU A 101 19.39 -1.48 -10.04
N ALA A 102 18.31 -1.12 -10.74
CA ALA A 102 17.35 -2.08 -11.28
C ALA A 102 18.00 -2.99 -12.33
N GLN A 103 18.85 -2.45 -13.20
CA GLN A 103 19.62 -3.23 -14.17
C GLN A 103 20.66 -4.13 -13.52
N HIS A 104 21.28 -3.68 -12.42
CA HIS A 104 22.33 -4.42 -11.73
C HIS A 104 21.76 -5.63 -10.97
N PHE A 105 20.70 -5.44 -10.19
CA PHE A 105 20.15 -6.51 -9.35
C PHE A 105 19.05 -7.33 -10.03
N GLY A 106 18.32 -6.74 -11.00
CA GLY A 106 17.18 -7.39 -11.64
C GLY A 106 16.22 -7.98 -10.60
N THR A 107 15.79 -9.22 -10.82
CA THR A 107 14.89 -9.97 -9.95
C THR A 107 15.57 -10.66 -8.77
N CYS A 108 16.87 -10.41 -8.52
CA CYS A 108 17.59 -11.07 -7.43
C CYS A 108 17.08 -10.64 -6.05
N LEU A 109 16.63 -9.39 -5.89
CA LEU A 109 16.13 -8.88 -4.63
C LEU A 109 14.68 -9.33 -4.39
N TRP A 110 14.36 -9.62 -3.14
CA TRP A 110 12.98 -9.79 -2.69
C TRP A 110 12.53 -8.65 -1.77
N SER A 111 13.46 -7.94 -1.14
CA SER A 111 13.18 -6.69 -0.42
C SER A 111 14.11 -5.55 -0.87
N LEU A 112 13.51 -4.39 -1.12
CA LEU A 112 14.19 -3.15 -1.51
C LEU A 112 13.58 -1.96 -0.76
N ASP A 113 14.41 -1.28 0.03
CA ASP A 113 14.05 -0.02 0.69
C ASP A 113 14.78 1.15 0.04
N LEU A 114 14.00 2.00 -0.63
CA LEU A 114 14.41 3.21 -1.33
C LEU A 114 13.79 4.47 -0.70
N GLY A 115 13.37 4.41 0.57
CA GLY A 115 12.78 5.56 1.25
C GLY A 115 13.70 6.79 1.24
N ASP A 116 13.15 7.99 1.41
CA ASP A 116 13.92 9.25 1.57
C ASP A 116 15.02 9.41 0.50
N ASN A 117 14.63 9.38 -0.76
CA ASN A 117 15.51 9.53 -1.92
C ASN A 117 14.93 10.60 -2.88
N LYS A 118 15.49 10.71 -4.09
CA LYS A 118 15.09 11.72 -5.10
C LYS A 118 14.35 11.06 -6.27
N LEU A 119 13.57 10.01 -6.00
CA LEU A 119 12.88 9.24 -7.04
C LEU A 119 11.59 9.92 -7.50
N THR A 120 11.28 9.77 -8.79
CA THR A 120 10.02 10.17 -9.40
C THR A 120 9.32 8.95 -10.02
N ASP A 121 8.18 9.18 -10.69
CA ASP A 121 7.45 8.13 -11.41
C ASP A 121 8.32 7.41 -12.45
N GLN A 122 9.36 8.07 -12.97
CA GLN A 122 10.28 7.46 -13.94
C GLN A 122 11.08 6.30 -13.32
N ALA A 123 11.49 6.39 -12.05
CA ALA A 123 12.15 5.27 -11.36
C ALA A 123 11.28 4.01 -11.31
N LEU A 124 9.97 4.18 -11.19
CA LEU A 124 9.03 3.07 -11.10
C LEU A 124 8.93 2.27 -12.40
N GLU A 125 9.22 2.88 -13.54
CA GLU A 125 9.31 2.16 -14.82
C GLU A 125 10.48 1.19 -14.82
N TYR A 126 11.61 1.59 -14.24
CA TYR A 126 12.79 0.73 -14.15
C TYR A 126 12.61 -0.36 -13.10
N ILE A 127 12.11 -0.03 -11.91
CA ILE A 127 11.82 -1.02 -10.87
C ILE A 127 10.80 -2.03 -11.39
N GLY A 128 9.72 -1.54 -12.01
CA GLY A 128 8.66 -2.39 -12.51
C GLY A 128 9.08 -3.30 -13.67
N ALA A 129 10.00 -2.85 -14.53
CA ALA A 129 10.44 -3.63 -15.68
C ALA A 129 11.56 -4.64 -15.35
N TRP A 130 12.39 -4.39 -14.33
CA TRP A 130 13.60 -5.19 -14.08
C TRP A 130 13.59 -5.93 -12.74
N CYS A 131 12.92 -5.41 -11.71
CA CYS A 131 12.98 -5.97 -10.35
C CYS A 131 11.77 -6.79 -9.95
N LEU A 132 10.63 -6.61 -10.62
CA LEU A 132 9.44 -7.42 -10.39
C LEU A 132 9.51 -8.73 -11.17
N SER A 133 8.89 -9.77 -10.63
CA SER A 133 8.79 -11.06 -11.32
C SER A 133 8.00 -10.91 -12.63
N PRO A 134 8.47 -11.51 -13.74
CA PRO A 134 7.72 -11.52 -14.99
C PRO A 134 6.51 -12.46 -14.96
N GLY A 135 6.43 -13.38 -13.98
CA GLY A 135 5.27 -14.27 -13.82
C GLY A 135 4.01 -13.49 -13.48
N ASP A 136 2.84 -14.03 -13.81
CA ASP A 136 1.55 -13.43 -13.47
C ASP A 136 0.82 -14.31 -12.46
N LEU A 137 0.56 -13.78 -11.25
CA LEU A 137 -0.19 -14.48 -10.20
C LEU A 137 -1.69 -14.18 -10.24
N ARG A 138 -2.13 -13.42 -11.24
CA ARG A 138 -3.52 -13.02 -11.42
C ARG A 138 -4.18 -14.07 -12.31
N SER A 139 -5.32 -14.60 -11.86
CA SER A 139 -6.05 -15.63 -12.58
C SER A 139 -7.55 -15.40 -12.48
N ASP A 140 -8.27 -15.91 -13.47
CA ASP A 140 -9.74 -15.85 -13.51
C ASP A 140 -10.40 -16.90 -12.62
N ALA A 141 -9.60 -17.74 -11.92
CA ALA A 141 -10.09 -18.83 -11.08
C ALA A 141 -10.97 -18.35 -9.92
N ASN A 142 -10.78 -17.10 -9.48
CA ASN A 142 -11.56 -16.46 -8.41
C ASN A 142 -12.55 -15.41 -8.93
N PHE A 143 -12.98 -15.49 -10.20
CA PHE A 143 -13.84 -14.49 -10.85
C PHE A 143 -15.08 -14.14 -10.01
N ASP A 144 -15.79 -15.15 -9.50
CA ASP A 144 -17.01 -14.92 -8.72
C ASP A 144 -16.76 -14.08 -7.45
N ILE A 145 -15.58 -14.19 -6.84
CA ILE A 145 -15.21 -13.51 -5.59
C ILE A 145 -14.55 -12.16 -5.87
N GLU A 146 -13.61 -12.13 -6.82
CA GLU A 146 -12.64 -11.03 -6.97
C GLU A 146 -12.84 -10.23 -8.25
N GLY A 147 -13.65 -10.74 -9.19
CA GLY A 147 -13.71 -10.28 -10.58
C GLY A 147 -12.55 -10.83 -11.39
N LYS A 148 -12.41 -10.38 -12.63
CA LYS A 148 -11.26 -10.70 -13.50
C LYS A 148 -10.66 -9.44 -14.09
N LEU A 149 -9.39 -9.51 -14.44
CA LEU A 149 -8.71 -8.44 -15.15
C LEU A 149 -8.80 -8.66 -16.65
N GLU A 150 -9.34 -7.69 -17.35
CA GLU A 150 -9.29 -7.68 -18.80
C GLU A 150 -8.16 -6.72 -19.23
N CYS A 151 -7.25 -7.24 -20.05
CA CYS A 151 -6.06 -6.53 -20.50
C CYS A 151 -6.29 -5.95 -21.90
N GLY A 152 -6.00 -4.65 -22.04
CA GLY A 152 -6.08 -3.91 -23.29
C GLY A 152 -4.72 -3.51 -23.84
N SER A 153 -4.71 -2.37 -24.55
CA SER A 153 -3.47 -1.78 -25.07
C SER A 153 -2.53 -1.29 -23.96
N ARG A 154 -1.29 -0.96 -24.29
CA ARG A 154 -0.36 -0.28 -23.38
C ARG A 154 -0.09 1.13 -23.88
N SER A 155 0.00 2.10 -22.97
CA SER A 155 0.56 3.42 -23.28
C SER A 155 1.84 3.67 -22.46
N PRO A 156 2.78 4.48 -22.95
CA PRO A 156 4.01 4.81 -22.22
C PRO A 156 3.72 5.38 -20.83
N ASP A 157 2.87 6.39 -20.75
CA ASP A 157 2.66 7.16 -19.51
C ASP A 157 1.77 6.41 -18.51
N TYR A 158 0.66 5.79 -18.98
CA TYR A 158 -0.27 5.07 -18.09
C TYR A 158 0.21 3.67 -17.70
N GLY A 159 0.97 3.00 -18.57
CA GLY A 159 1.26 1.58 -18.47
C GLY A 159 0.20 0.70 -19.15
N PRO A 160 0.09 -0.59 -18.77
CA PRO A 160 -0.89 -1.49 -19.35
C PRO A 160 -2.31 -1.03 -19.00
N TRP A 161 -3.20 -0.99 -20.00
CA TRP A 161 -4.62 -0.75 -19.77
C TRP A 161 -5.24 -2.01 -19.22
N VAL A 162 -5.72 -1.92 -17.99
CA VAL A 162 -6.30 -3.03 -17.27
C VAL A 162 -7.60 -2.53 -16.65
N TYR A 163 -8.66 -3.30 -16.80
CA TYR A 163 -9.97 -3.03 -16.21
C TYR A 163 -10.45 -4.25 -15.43
N VAL A 164 -11.25 -3.99 -14.39
CA VAL A 164 -11.91 -5.06 -13.64
C VAL A 164 -13.25 -5.32 -14.30
N SER A 165 -13.44 -6.56 -14.71
CA SER A 165 -14.73 -7.10 -15.10
C SER A 165 -15.33 -7.72 -13.84
N GLU A 166 -16.41 -7.13 -13.34
CA GLU A 166 -17.04 -7.53 -12.08
C GLU A 166 -17.95 -8.74 -12.28
N SER A 167 -17.96 -9.65 -11.30
CA SER A 167 -19.02 -10.63 -11.11
C SER A 167 -20.23 -9.98 -10.44
N SER A 168 -21.28 -10.77 -10.18
CA SER A 168 -22.42 -10.33 -9.37
C SER A 168 -22.06 -9.98 -7.91
N TRP A 169 -20.90 -10.42 -7.41
CA TRP A 169 -20.48 -10.23 -6.02
C TRP A 169 -19.22 -9.40 -5.86
N SER A 170 -18.31 -9.40 -6.84
CA SER A 170 -16.97 -8.84 -6.67
C SER A 170 -16.95 -7.33 -6.48
N GLY A 171 -17.86 -6.61 -7.15
CA GLY A 171 -17.95 -5.14 -7.05
C GLY A 171 -18.52 -4.66 -5.70
N SER A 172 -19.24 -5.53 -4.97
CA SER A 172 -19.79 -5.21 -3.64
C SER A 172 -19.02 -5.86 -2.50
N PHE A 173 -17.98 -6.64 -2.81
CA PHE A 173 -17.14 -7.37 -1.84
C PHE A 173 -17.95 -8.27 -0.89
N SER A 174 -19.07 -8.84 -1.36
CA SER A 174 -20.07 -9.48 -0.51
C SER A 174 -20.18 -11.01 -0.70
N HIS A 175 -19.30 -11.61 -1.52
CA HIS A 175 -19.34 -13.05 -1.78
C HIS A 175 -19.24 -13.87 -0.47
N PRO A 176 -20.04 -14.93 -0.27
CA PRO A 176 -20.03 -15.73 0.96
C PRO A 176 -18.67 -16.37 1.28
N ASN A 177 -17.94 -16.79 0.24
CA ASN A 177 -16.63 -17.43 0.36
C ASN A 177 -15.44 -16.46 0.34
N ARG A 178 -15.65 -15.14 0.42
CA ARG A 178 -14.58 -14.13 0.30
C ARG A 178 -13.49 -14.23 1.37
N HIS A 179 -13.79 -14.87 2.49
CA HIS A 179 -12.85 -15.07 3.60
C HIS A 179 -12.18 -16.45 3.58
N LEU A 180 -12.40 -17.29 2.57
CA LEU A 180 -11.72 -18.58 2.48
C LEU A 180 -10.29 -18.41 1.96
N ILE A 181 -9.37 -19.26 2.44
CA ILE A 181 -8.02 -19.36 1.86
C ILE A 181 -8.09 -19.97 0.47
N ASP A 182 -7.08 -19.72 -0.37
CA ASP A 182 -7.00 -20.41 -1.66
C ASP A 182 -6.73 -21.90 -1.43
N ALA A 183 -7.27 -22.75 -2.30
CA ALA A 183 -6.98 -24.17 -2.29
C ALA A 183 -5.51 -24.42 -2.68
N PRO A 184 -4.82 -25.37 -2.03
CA PRO A 184 -3.46 -25.74 -2.43
C PRO A 184 -3.47 -26.28 -3.87
N SER A 185 -2.46 -25.89 -4.65
CA SER A 185 -2.22 -26.43 -5.99
C SER A 185 -1.57 -27.81 -5.87
N TYR A 186 -2.24 -28.85 -6.38
CA TYR A 186 -1.67 -30.20 -6.49
C TYR A 186 -1.21 -30.44 -7.94
N SER A 187 0.09 -30.62 -8.17
CA SER A 187 0.60 -31.11 -9.46
C SER A 187 0.78 -32.63 -9.41
N PHE A 188 0.43 -33.34 -10.49
CA PHE A 188 0.50 -34.81 -10.55
C PHE A 188 1.93 -35.36 -10.58
N ASP A 189 2.95 -34.52 -10.84
CA ASP A 189 4.37 -34.90 -10.92
C ASP A 189 5.16 -34.70 -9.59
N ASP A 190 4.51 -34.22 -8.53
CA ASP A 190 5.18 -33.84 -7.27
C ASP A 190 5.54 -35.04 -6.37
N THR A 191 6.64 -35.71 -6.68
CA THR A 191 7.32 -36.64 -5.73
C THR A 191 8.30 -35.93 -4.80
N LEU A 192 8.43 -34.60 -4.91
CA LEU A 192 9.19 -33.73 -4.01
C LEU A 192 8.37 -32.47 -3.73
N PRO A 193 8.47 -31.85 -2.54
CA PRO A 193 7.85 -30.55 -2.28
C PRO A 193 8.62 -29.49 -3.08
N GLN A 194 8.25 -29.29 -4.34
CA GLN A 194 8.62 -28.09 -5.08
C GLN A 194 7.66 -26.98 -4.65
N GLU A 195 8.20 -26.00 -3.92
CA GLU A 195 7.62 -24.65 -3.89
C GLU A 195 7.73 -24.09 -5.31
N ASP A 196 6.81 -24.48 -6.20
CA ASP A 196 6.71 -23.89 -7.51
C ASP A 196 6.06 -22.51 -7.34
N GLU A 197 6.88 -21.52 -6.97
CA GLU A 197 6.58 -20.11 -6.67
C GLU A 197 5.94 -19.33 -7.85
N SER A 198 5.48 -20.05 -8.88
CA SER A 198 4.59 -19.59 -9.94
C SER A 198 3.13 -19.50 -9.47
N THR A 199 2.85 -19.94 -8.24
CA THR A 199 1.52 -20.05 -7.66
C THR A 199 1.24 -18.93 -6.66
N ARG A 200 0.00 -18.45 -6.66
CA ARG A 200 -0.49 -17.45 -5.72
C ARG A 200 -0.49 -18.04 -4.30
N LEU A 201 -0.08 -17.24 -3.32
CA LEU A 201 -0.03 -17.68 -1.91
C LEU A 201 -1.43 -17.83 -1.33
N ASP A 202 -1.59 -18.79 -0.40
CA ASP A 202 -2.85 -19.14 0.26
C ASP A 202 -3.43 -18.01 1.14
N GLY A 203 -2.60 -17.02 1.50
CA GLY A 203 -2.98 -15.90 2.36
C GLY A 203 -3.01 -16.25 3.86
N LYS A 204 -2.56 -17.45 4.27
CA LYS A 204 -2.46 -17.84 5.69
C LYS A 204 -1.02 -17.84 6.18
N GLY A 205 -0.06 -18.21 5.32
CA GLY A 205 1.35 -18.21 5.66
C GLY A 205 1.86 -16.84 6.15
N PRO A 206 2.87 -16.82 7.04
CA PRO A 206 3.53 -15.57 7.44
C PRO A 206 4.26 -14.95 6.24
N ILE A 207 4.31 -13.63 6.19
CA ILE A 207 5.12 -12.94 5.18
C ILE A 207 6.61 -13.22 5.43
N LYS A 208 7.36 -13.27 4.34
CA LYS A 208 8.81 -13.43 4.38
C LYS A 208 9.38 -12.17 5.09
N SER A 209 10.10 -12.29 6.23
CA SER A 209 10.64 -11.15 7.00
C SER A 209 11.97 -10.60 6.49
N ASP A 210 12.02 -9.30 6.22
CA ASP A 210 13.22 -8.59 5.73
C ASP A 210 14.00 -7.88 6.86
N SER A 211 13.87 -8.35 8.10
CA SER A 211 14.66 -7.87 9.23
C SER A 211 16.03 -8.54 9.28
N ALA A 212 17.04 -7.83 9.80
CA ALA A 212 18.38 -8.39 9.94
C ALA A 212 18.36 -9.67 10.79
N ASP A 213 17.66 -9.63 11.93
CA ASP A 213 17.52 -10.78 12.84
C ASP A 213 16.87 -12.00 12.18
N ALA A 214 15.76 -11.82 11.46
CA ALA A 214 15.10 -12.94 10.79
C ALA A 214 15.96 -13.55 9.66
N VAL A 215 16.67 -12.70 8.91
CA VAL A 215 17.60 -13.18 7.89
C VAL A 215 18.78 -13.92 8.53
N SER A 216 19.34 -13.42 9.63
CA SER A 216 20.40 -14.09 10.38
C SER A 216 19.96 -15.47 10.87
N ARG A 217 18.78 -15.58 11.51
CA ARG A 217 18.23 -16.87 11.97
C ARG A 217 17.94 -17.84 10.82
N GLY A 218 17.41 -17.35 9.71
CA GLY A 218 17.17 -18.17 8.51
C GLY A 218 18.46 -18.71 7.91
N LEU A 219 19.52 -17.89 7.83
CA LEU A 219 20.83 -18.32 7.33
C LEU A 219 21.52 -19.36 8.23
N GLN A 220 21.24 -19.34 9.54
CA GLN A 220 21.70 -20.33 10.50
C GLN A 220 20.87 -21.63 10.47
N GLY A 221 19.76 -21.66 9.73
CA GLY A 221 18.84 -22.80 9.69
C GLY A 221 17.97 -22.93 10.94
N GLU A 222 17.90 -21.90 11.77
CA GLU A 222 17.10 -21.88 13.01
C GLU A 222 15.62 -21.64 12.74
N ASP A 223 15.28 -20.97 11.62
CA ASP A 223 13.89 -20.84 11.19
C ASP A 223 13.56 -21.93 10.15
N PRO A 224 12.76 -22.95 10.52
CA PRO A 224 12.39 -24.03 9.60
C PRO A 224 11.53 -23.54 8.41
N ARG A 225 11.00 -22.31 8.47
CA ARG A 225 10.22 -21.67 7.40
C ARG A 225 11.08 -20.83 6.45
N PHE A 226 12.36 -20.66 6.79
CA PHE A 226 13.31 -19.81 6.08
C PHE A 226 14.59 -20.58 5.83
N SER A 227 14.48 -21.66 5.04
CA SER A 227 15.63 -22.50 4.74
C SER A 227 16.70 -21.71 3.95
N PRO A 228 17.99 -22.09 4.07
CA PRO A 228 19.05 -21.55 3.21
C PRO A 228 18.75 -21.64 1.70
N ALA A 229 17.94 -22.62 1.26
CA ALA A 229 17.52 -22.77 -0.13
C ALA A 229 16.54 -21.66 -0.59
N THR A 230 15.69 -21.17 0.32
CA THR A 230 14.74 -20.06 0.09
C THR A 230 15.46 -18.72 -0.19
N PHE A 231 16.75 -18.61 0.18
CA PHE A 231 17.59 -17.48 -0.20
C PHE A 231 18.18 -17.60 -1.59
N GLN A 232 18.24 -18.79 -2.20
CA GLN A 232 18.83 -18.95 -3.53
C GLN A 232 17.84 -18.64 -4.65
N ASN A 233 16.53 -18.79 -4.40
CA ASN A 233 15.49 -18.81 -5.42
C ASN A 233 14.65 -17.53 -5.58
N SER A 234 15.09 -16.37 -5.08
CA SER A 234 14.31 -15.12 -5.22
C SER A 234 14.01 -14.79 -6.69
N LYS A 235 12.71 -14.65 -7.03
CA LYS A 235 12.23 -14.34 -8.40
C LYS A 235 11.77 -12.89 -8.59
N GLY A 236 12.05 -12.01 -7.65
CA GLY A 236 11.76 -10.58 -7.73
C GLY A 236 11.24 -9.99 -6.43
N LEU A 237 10.97 -8.69 -6.45
CA LEU A 237 10.53 -7.97 -5.26
C LEU A 237 9.17 -8.47 -4.75
N THR A 238 9.12 -8.78 -3.47
CA THR A 238 7.89 -8.99 -2.69
C THR A 238 7.71 -7.89 -1.64
N HIS A 239 8.77 -7.18 -1.27
CA HIS A 239 8.77 -6.07 -0.32
C HIS A 239 9.36 -4.83 -0.98
N LEU A 240 8.64 -3.72 -0.92
CA LEU A 240 9.09 -2.46 -1.52
C LEU A 240 8.67 -1.26 -0.66
N ASN A 241 9.65 -0.45 -0.28
CA ASN A 241 9.45 0.83 0.39
C ASN A 241 9.93 1.99 -0.48
N LEU A 242 9.02 2.94 -0.72
CA LEU A 242 9.19 4.13 -1.56
C LEU A 242 8.77 5.41 -0.83
N SER A 243 8.68 5.36 0.50
CA SER A 243 8.29 6.48 1.35
C SER A 243 9.21 7.70 1.17
N ASP A 244 8.71 8.90 1.43
CA ASP A 244 9.50 10.15 1.36
C ASP A 244 10.26 10.39 0.02
N ASN A 245 9.60 10.10 -1.10
CA ASN A 245 10.11 10.40 -2.45
C ASN A 245 9.19 11.38 -3.19
N GLN A 246 9.53 11.77 -4.43
CA GLN A 246 8.71 12.64 -5.29
C GLN A 246 7.84 11.85 -6.27
N ILE A 247 7.30 10.72 -5.78
CA ILE A 247 6.47 9.80 -6.56
C ILE A 247 5.00 10.23 -6.49
N SER A 248 4.30 10.13 -7.60
CA SER A 248 2.88 10.45 -7.68
C SER A 248 1.99 9.23 -7.43
N SER A 249 0.73 9.45 -7.04
CA SER A 249 -0.26 8.40 -6.89
C SER A 249 -0.55 7.69 -8.22
N LEU A 250 -0.39 8.36 -9.36
CA LEU A 250 -0.50 7.75 -10.68
C LEU A 250 0.66 6.80 -10.97
N GLY A 251 1.88 7.16 -10.53
CA GLY A 251 3.06 6.30 -10.59
C GLY A 251 2.90 5.04 -9.73
N ILE A 252 2.45 5.21 -8.47
CA ILE A 252 2.17 4.08 -7.56
C ILE A 252 1.11 3.15 -8.16
N ARG A 253 0.01 3.70 -8.69
CA ARG A 253 -1.03 2.91 -9.37
C ARG A 253 -0.44 2.11 -10.54
N LYS A 254 0.40 2.72 -11.37
CA LYS A 254 1.08 2.05 -12.50
C LYS A 254 1.98 0.91 -11.99
N LEU A 255 2.75 1.14 -10.93
CA LEU A 255 3.62 0.14 -10.31
C LEU A 255 2.83 -1.06 -9.78
N LEU A 256 1.73 -0.84 -9.05
CA LEU A 256 0.90 -1.93 -8.52
C LEU A 256 0.30 -2.79 -9.65
N THR A 257 -0.09 -2.17 -10.77
CA THR A 257 -0.52 -2.91 -11.96
C THR A 257 0.61 -3.71 -12.60
N LEU A 258 1.84 -3.20 -12.59
CA LEU A 258 3.05 -3.91 -13.04
C LEU A 258 3.49 -5.01 -12.05
N GLY A 259 3.04 -4.93 -10.79
CA GLY A 259 3.27 -5.88 -9.69
C GLY A 259 2.84 -7.32 -9.96
N ARG A 260 1.83 -7.50 -10.83
CA ARG A 260 1.25 -8.82 -11.18
C ARG A 260 0.94 -9.72 -9.97
N GLY A 261 0.57 -9.11 -8.86
CA GLY A 261 0.21 -9.81 -7.62
C GLY A 261 1.38 -10.29 -6.74
N HIS A 262 2.65 -10.02 -7.08
CA HIS A 262 3.81 -10.55 -6.34
C HIS A 262 4.14 -9.81 -5.04
N LEU A 263 3.79 -8.53 -4.94
CA LEU A 263 4.08 -7.73 -3.75
C LEU A 263 3.28 -8.26 -2.54
N GLN A 264 4.00 -8.54 -1.46
CA GLN A 264 3.47 -8.92 -0.15
C GLN A 264 3.45 -7.74 0.83
N GLN A 265 4.47 -6.88 0.75
CA GLN A 265 4.58 -5.66 1.55
C GLN A 265 4.85 -4.45 0.66
N PHE A 266 4.09 -3.39 0.88
CA PHE A 266 4.24 -2.14 0.14
C PHE A 266 4.14 -0.92 1.05
N SER A 267 5.04 0.04 0.86
CA SER A 267 5.08 1.28 1.65
C SER A 267 5.34 2.50 0.79
N CYS A 268 4.47 3.50 0.87
CA CYS A 268 4.65 4.83 0.31
C CYS A 268 3.73 5.81 1.05
N ASP A 269 4.30 6.60 1.96
CA ASP A 269 3.56 7.46 2.90
C ASP A 269 3.18 8.83 2.35
N SER A 270 3.96 9.34 1.40
CA SER A 270 3.80 10.66 0.83
C SER A 270 3.86 10.55 -0.69
N MET A 271 2.68 10.52 -1.32
CA MET A 271 2.56 10.54 -2.77
C MET A 271 1.79 11.76 -3.22
N LEU A 272 2.39 12.49 -4.15
CA LEU A 272 1.73 13.62 -4.81
C LEU A 272 0.54 13.08 -5.61
N LEU A 273 -0.62 13.69 -5.50
CA LEU A 273 -1.80 13.26 -6.24
C LEU A 273 -1.57 13.29 -7.76
N VAL A 274 -0.79 14.27 -8.22
CA VAL A 274 -0.45 14.46 -9.63
C VAL A 274 1.07 14.63 -9.76
N PRO A 275 1.67 14.11 -10.84
CA PRO A 275 3.10 14.32 -11.10
C PRO A 275 3.45 15.81 -11.13
N PRO A 276 4.67 16.20 -10.74
CA PRO A 276 5.13 17.58 -10.85
C PRO A 276 5.02 18.08 -12.30
N PHE A 277 4.16 19.07 -12.55
CA PHE A 277 3.95 19.60 -13.89
C PHE A 277 5.15 20.44 -14.34
N LYS A 278 5.66 20.16 -15.56
CA LYS A 278 6.71 20.98 -16.19
C LYS A 278 6.23 22.39 -16.57
N LYS A 279 4.92 22.61 -16.66
CA LYS A 279 4.28 23.92 -16.92
C LYS A 279 3.16 24.10 -15.92
N THR A 280 3.24 25.15 -15.10
CA THR A 280 2.17 25.47 -14.16
C THR A 280 0.93 25.86 -14.96
N VAL A 281 -0.05 24.95 -15.01
CA VAL A 281 -1.35 25.22 -15.61
C VAL A 281 -2.03 26.28 -14.74
N GLY A 282 -2.51 27.37 -15.31
CA GLY A 282 -3.15 28.47 -14.55
C GLY A 282 -4.36 28.06 -13.68
N TRP A 283 -4.81 26.82 -13.82
CA TRP A 283 -5.81 26.18 -12.95
C TRP A 283 -5.30 25.81 -11.57
N TRP A 284 -4.05 25.34 -11.47
CA TRP A 284 -3.50 24.78 -10.24
C TRP A 284 -2.73 25.86 -9.48
N PRO A 285 -3.02 26.10 -8.19
CA PRO A 285 -2.28 27.09 -7.42
C PRO A 285 -0.79 26.75 -7.39
N LYS A 286 0.08 27.71 -7.75
CA LYS A 286 1.51 27.45 -8.01
C LYS A 286 2.26 26.85 -6.81
N THR A 287 1.84 27.20 -5.60
CA THR A 287 2.46 26.78 -4.34
C THR A 287 1.75 25.59 -3.69
N ALA A 288 0.65 25.12 -4.26
CA ALA A 288 -0.13 24.02 -3.69
C ALA A 288 0.43 22.66 -4.10
N LYS A 289 0.65 21.80 -3.11
CA LYS A 289 0.90 20.38 -3.25
C LYS A 289 -0.24 19.63 -2.58
N LEU A 290 -0.77 18.64 -3.28
CA LEU A 290 -1.85 17.82 -2.76
C LEU A 290 -1.37 16.38 -2.73
N TYR A 291 -1.46 15.76 -1.55
CA TYR A 291 -1.01 14.40 -1.30
C TYR A 291 -2.20 13.49 -1.06
N GLY A 292 -2.15 12.28 -1.60
CA GLY A 292 -3.17 11.27 -1.38
C GLY A 292 -3.17 10.15 -2.40
N PHE A 293 -3.82 9.06 -2.02
CA PHE A 293 -4.02 7.87 -2.82
C PHE A 293 -5.52 7.56 -2.95
N PHE A 294 -6.03 7.52 -4.19
CA PHE A 294 -7.44 7.32 -4.53
C PHE A 294 -7.65 6.11 -5.45
N ALA A 295 -6.69 5.19 -5.50
CA ALA A 295 -6.72 4.01 -6.36
C ALA A 295 -6.91 2.72 -5.54
N ALA A 296 -7.86 2.72 -4.60
CA ALA A 296 -8.13 1.60 -3.69
C ALA A 296 -8.34 0.26 -4.43
N HIS A 297 -8.99 0.28 -5.61
CA HIS A 297 -9.17 -0.88 -6.47
C HIS A 297 -7.86 -1.63 -6.81
N THR A 298 -6.70 -0.96 -6.85
CA THR A 298 -5.40 -1.62 -7.10
C THR A 298 -4.94 -2.50 -5.94
N LEU A 299 -5.53 -2.34 -4.76
CA LEU A 299 -5.26 -3.18 -3.59
C LEU A 299 -6.11 -4.45 -3.59
N ARG A 300 -7.11 -4.59 -4.47
CA ARG A 300 -7.93 -5.80 -4.57
C ARG A 300 -7.06 -7.03 -4.91
N PRO A 301 -7.42 -8.24 -4.44
CA PRO A 301 -6.66 -9.46 -4.74
C PRO A 301 -6.46 -9.71 -6.24
N VAL A 302 -7.42 -9.31 -7.09
CA VAL A 302 -7.33 -9.42 -8.55
C VAL A 302 -6.14 -8.65 -9.15
N PHE A 303 -5.68 -7.58 -8.50
CA PHE A 303 -4.45 -6.86 -8.86
C PHE A 303 -3.26 -7.27 -7.99
N SER A 304 -3.50 -7.36 -6.69
CA SER A 304 -2.49 -7.46 -5.63
C SER A 304 -2.68 -8.76 -4.85
N SER A 305 -2.60 -9.89 -5.56
CA SER A 305 -2.89 -11.24 -5.06
C SER A 305 -2.24 -11.54 -3.71
N ASN A 306 -0.95 -11.29 -3.56
CA ASN A 306 -0.20 -11.65 -2.36
C ASN A 306 -0.05 -10.49 -1.35
N LEU A 307 -0.69 -9.34 -1.55
CA LEU A 307 -0.48 -8.17 -0.71
C LEU A 307 -1.10 -8.36 0.67
N ARG A 308 -0.28 -8.23 1.73
CA ARG A 308 -0.67 -8.48 3.13
C ARG A 308 -0.40 -7.31 4.06
N VAL A 309 0.66 -6.55 3.79
CA VAL A 309 1.14 -5.46 4.67
C VAL A 309 1.28 -4.18 3.86
N ILE A 310 0.61 -3.13 4.30
CA ILE A 310 0.52 -1.87 3.55
C ILE A 310 0.76 -0.69 4.49
N ARG A 311 1.60 0.27 4.06
CA ARG A 311 1.73 1.60 4.66
C ARG A 311 1.47 2.66 3.60
N LEU A 312 0.33 3.35 3.69
CA LEU A 312 -0.13 4.33 2.68
C LEU A 312 -0.76 5.54 3.35
N HIS A 313 -0.90 6.61 2.57
CA HIS A 313 -1.58 7.84 2.97
C HIS A 313 -3.02 7.59 3.46
N HIS A 314 -3.43 8.26 4.53
CA HIS A 314 -4.75 8.09 5.17
C HIS A 314 -5.96 8.29 4.24
N SER A 315 -5.80 9.11 3.20
CA SER A 315 -6.83 9.35 2.18
C SER A 315 -7.33 8.07 1.50
N LEU A 316 -6.57 6.96 1.55
CA LEU A 316 -7.03 5.65 1.10
C LEU A 316 -8.38 5.27 1.72
N VAL A 317 -8.54 5.59 3.02
CA VAL A 317 -9.74 5.30 3.81
C VAL A 317 -10.61 6.54 4.00
N THR A 318 -9.97 7.69 4.24
CA THR A 318 -10.70 8.91 4.62
C THR A 318 -11.17 9.74 3.42
N GLN A 319 -10.64 9.45 2.22
CA GLN A 319 -10.77 10.25 1.00
C GLN A 319 -10.32 11.71 1.17
N THR A 320 -9.74 12.07 2.32
CA THR A 320 -9.31 13.42 2.64
C THR A 320 -7.84 13.55 2.25
N PRO A 321 -7.50 14.34 1.22
CA PRO A 321 -6.10 14.54 0.85
C PRO A 321 -5.41 15.49 1.82
N THR A 322 -4.08 15.44 1.86
CA THR A 322 -3.27 16.39 2.64
C THR A 322 -2.82 17.53 1.74
N LEU A 323 -3.23 18.75 2.06
CA LEU A 323 -2.84 19.97 1.35
C LEU A 323 -1.62 20.61 2.03
N GLU A 324 -0.63 20.96 1.22
CA GLU A 324 0.45 21.87 1.60
C GLU A 324 0.42 23.06 0.65
N MET A 325 0.41 24.28 1.17
CA MET A 325 0.41 25.48 0.35
C MET A 325 1.15 26.62 1.04
N GLU A 326 2.10 27.23 0.34
CA GLU A 326 2.79 28.42 0.86
C GLU A 326 1.80 29.56 1.06
N GLY A 327 1.90 30.24 2.20
CA GLY A 327 1.01 31.35 2.58
C GLY A 327 -0.18 30.96 3.44
N LEU A 328 -0.44 29.66 3.65
CA LEU A 328 -1.46 29.19 4.61
C LEU A 328 -0.83 28.47 5.80
N SER A 329 -1.48 28.57 6.95
CA SER A 329 -1.12 27.77 8.13
C SER A 329 -1.47 26.29 7.93
N ALA A 330 -0.76 25.39 8.61
CA ALA A 330 -1.06 23.96 8.57
C ALA A 330 -2.51 23.64 8.99
N MET A 331 -3.03 24.38 9.97
CA MET A 331 -4.43 24.27 10.40
C MET A 331 -5.41 24.72 9.31
N ALA A 332 -5.13 25.83 8.61
CA ALA A 332 -5.94 26.26 7.47
C ALA A 332 -5.93 25.24 6.33
N CYS A 333 -4.77 24.64 6.03
CA CYS A 333 -4.67 23.57 5.05
C CYS A 333 -5.53 22.35 5.43
N CYS A 334 -5.49 21.92 6.69
CA CYS A 334 -6.35 20.82 7.18
C CYS A 334 -7.84 21.16 7.00
N PHE A 335 -8.25 22.38 7.35
CA PHE A 335 -9.62 22.84 7.18
C PHE A 335 -10.06 22.84 5.70
N ILE A 336 -9.22 23.36 4.80
CA ILE A 336 -9.52 23.41 3.36
C ILE A 336 -9.58 21.99 2.77
N SER A 337 -8.66 21.11 3.14
CA SER A 337 -8.67 19.71 2.74
C SER A 337 -10.01 19.04 3.05
N GLU A 338 -10.54 19.26 4.26
CA GLU A 338 -11.74 18.59 4.74
C GLU A 338 -13.04 19.26 4.25
N ASN A 339 -13.09 20.59 4.15
CA ASN A 339 -14.35 21.31 3.85
C ASN A 339 -14.49 21.71 2.37
N SER A 340 -13.38 21.89 1.66
CA SER A 340 -13.40 22.34 0.25
C SER A 340 -12.99 21.24 -0.72
N ILE A 341 -11.99 20.42 -0.38
CA ILE A 341 -11.43 19.41 -1.28
C ILE A 341 -12.13 18.06 -1.13
N LEU A 342 -12.37 17.57 0.09
CA LEU A 342 -13.02 16.28 0.35
C LEU A 342 -14.37 16.12 -0.39
N PRO A 343 -15.31 17.10 -0.39
CA PRO A 343 -16.58 16.95 -1.12
C PRO A 343 -16.39 16.77 -2.63
N ARG A 344 -15.28 17.29 -3.19
CA ARG A 344 -14.89 17.10 -4.59
C ARG A 344 -14.20 15.76 -4.78
N ALA A 345 -13.37 15.35 -3.84
CA ALA A 345 -12.72 14.04 -3.84
C ALA A 345 -13.75 12.90 -3.81
N GLU A 346 -14.79 12.99 -2.97
CA GLU A 346 -15.87 12.00 -2.93
C GLU A 346 -16.69 11.96 -4.23
N LYS A 347 -16.85 13.09 -4.92
CA LYS A 347 -17.49 13.13 -6.24
C LYS A 347 -16.60 12.60 -7.36
N ALA A 348 -15.28 12.70 -7.21
CA ALA A 348 -14.29 12.25 -8.19
C ALA A 348 -13.97 10.75 -8.03
N PHE A 349 -13.96 10.29 -6.78
CA PHE A 349 -13.59 8.94 -6.34
C PHE A 349 -14.53 8.51 -5.19
N PRO A 350 -15.77 8.10 -5.49
CA PRO A 350 -16.78 7.79 -4.46
C PRO A 350 -16.42 6.60 -3.58
N GLU A 351 -15.64 5.65 -4.11
CA GLU A 351 -15.23 4.44 -3.42
C GLU A 351 -13.97 4.68 -2.55
N ALA A 352 -14.14 4.55 -1.22
CA ALA A 352 -13.04 4.45 -0.27
C ALA A 352 -12.59 2.99 -0.11
N PHE A 353 -11.37 2.77 0.39
CA PHE A 353 -10.95 1.44 0.79
C PHE A 353 -11.76 0.94 1.99
N VAL A 354 -12.26 -0.29 1.88
CA VAL A 354 -12.92 -1.01 2.97
C VAL A 354 -12.18 -2.33 3.22
N PRO A 355 -12.20 -2.88 4.44
CA PRO A 355 -11.42 -4.07 4.78
C PRO A 355 -11.73 -5.29 3.89
N ASP A 356 -13.00 -5.48 3.52
CA ASP A 356 -13.44 -6.59 2.66
C ASP A 356 -13.06 -6.41 1.18
N MET A 357 -12.56 -5.23 0.76
CA MET A 357 -12.01 -5.02 -0.59
C MET A 357 -10.78 -5.90 -0.85
N ASN A 358 -10.01 -6.18 0.20
CA ASN A 358 -8.97 -7.22 0.19
C ASN A 358 -8.84 -7.87 1.57
N PRO A 359 -9.55 -8.98 1.83
CA PRO A 359 -9.50 -9.70 3.10
C PRO A 359 -8.16 -10.38 3.41
N ARG A 360 -7.19 -10.32 2.48
CA ARG A 360 -5.83 -10.85 2.69
C ARG A 360 -4.95 -9.85 3.43
N ILE A 361 -5.26 -8.55 3.38
CA ILE A 361 -4.47 -7.55 4.11
C ILE A 361 -4.64 -7.80 5.60
N THR A 362 -3.52 -8.01 6.28
CA THR A 362 -3.47 -8.27 7.72
C THR A 362 -2.98 -7.08 8.53
N SER A 363 -2.18 -6.20 7.90
CA SER A 363 -1.62 -5.01 8.52
C SER A 363 -1.75 -3.80 7.60
N LEU A 364 -2.34 -2.72 8.12
CA LEU A 364 -2.51 -1.45 7.43
C LEU A 364 -1.96 -0.33 8.31
N THR A 365 -1.08 0.49 7.75
CA THR A 365 -0.61 1.73 8.36
C THR A 365 -1.14 2.90 7.55
N LEU A 366 -1.91 3.78 8.19
CA LEU A 366 -2.42 5.02 7.62
C LEU A 366 -1.49 6.16 8.03
N THR A 367 -0.91 6.84 7.05
CA THR A 367 0.09 7.89 7.26
C THR A 367 -0.47 9.29 7.03
N ARG A 368 0.24 10.30 7.55
CA ARG A 368 -0.05 11.73 7.40
C ARG A 368 -1.43 12.13 7.92
N ILE A 369 -1.91 11.50 8.99
CA ILE A 369 -3.22 11.82 9.55
C ILE A 369 -3.14 13.19 10.25
N PRO A 370 -3.96 14.18 9.84
CA PRO A 370 -4.02 15.46 10.53
C PRO A 370 -4.42 15.29 12.01
N ARG A 371 -3.79 16.04 12.92
CA ARG A 371 -4.21 16.09 14.33
C ARG A 371 -5.49 16.87 14.56
N ARG A 372 -5.85 17.77 13.63
CA ARG A 372 -7.01 18.65 13.75
C ARG A 372 -8.00 18.39 12.63
N SER A 373 -9.29 18.36 12.97
CA SER A 373 -10.37 18.06 12.01
C SER A 373 -11.63 18.88 12.28
N SER A 374 -12.40 19.20 11.25
CA SER A 374 -13.76 19.76 11.39
C SER A 374 -14.82 18.69 11.73
N GLY A 375 -14.52 17.40 11.53
CA GLY A 375 -15.26 16.25 12.06
C GLY A 375 -15.47 15.10 11.08
N LEU A 376 -15.43 15.37 9.77
CA LEU A 376 -15.54 14.38 8.69
C LEU A 376 -14.37 13.40 8.68
N LEU A 377 -13.13 13.87 8.93
CA LEU A 377 -11.97 12.98 9.03
C LEU A 377 -12.15 11.98 10.18
N VAL A 378 -12.56 12.47 11.35
CA VAL A 378 -12.86 11.66 12.54
C VAL A 378 -13.95 10.64 12.22
N GLN A 379 -15.05 11.09 11.59
CA GLN A 379 -16.16 10.23 11.20
C GLN A 379 -15.68 9.09 10.28
N LYS A 380 -14.89 9.39 9.26
CA LYS A 380 -14.38 8.38 8.31
C LYS A 380 -13.48 7.35 9.01
N LEU A 381 -12.61 7.80 9.92
CA LEU A 381 -11.75 6.89 10.69
C LEU A 381 -12.57 5.99 11.64
N ILE A 382 -13.59 6.54 12.30
CA ILE A 382 -14.53 5.77 13.14
C ILE A 382 -15.28 4.74 12.29
N SER A 383 -15.87 5.16 11.16
CA SER A 383 -16.57 4.24 10.26
C SER A 383 -15.67 3.12 9.74
N PHE A 384 -14.38 3.40 9.51
CA PHE A 384 -13.44 2.35 9.16
C PHE A 384 -13.19 1.35 10.30
N LEU A 385 -13.06 1.82 11.56
CA LEU A 385 -12.95 0.93 12.72
C LEU A 385 -14.20 0.05 12.90
N GLU A 386 -15.39 0.59 12.61
CA GLU A 386 -16.64 -0.19 12.61
C GLU A 386 -16.63 -1.26 11.53
N LEU A 387 -16.19 -0.93 10.30
CA LEU A 387 -16.03 -1.91 9.22
C LEU A 387 -15.02 -3.02 9.57
N LEU A 388 -13.99 -2.72 10.37
CA LEU A 388 -13.06 -3.74 10.88
C LEU A 388 -13.73 -4.70 11.85
N ALA A 389 -14.57 -4.18 12.74
CA ALA A 389 -15.36 -5.02 13.64
C ALA A 389 -16.36 -5.91 12.86
N VAL A 390 -16.98 -5.38 11.80
CA VAL A 390 -17.88 -6.13 10.91
C VAL A 390 -17.13 -7.25 10.17
N GLN A 391 -15.95 -6.96 9.61
CA GLN A 391 -15.13 -7.99 8.95
C GLN A 391 -14.71 -9.08 9.95
N GLU A 392 -14.27 -8.69 11.15
CA GLU A 392 -13.88 -9.64 12.19
C GLU A 392 -15.03 -10.58 12.57
N ARG A 393 -16.24 -10.04 12.71
CA ARG A 393 -17.47 -10.82 12.93
C ARG A 393 -17.76 -11.77 11.78
N ALA A 394 -17.71 -11.29 10.53
CA ALA A 394 -17.97 -12.14 9.36
C ALA A 394 -16.99 -13.32 9.26
N ILE A 395 -15.69 -13.08 9.52
CA ILE A 395 -14.67 -14.13 9.53
C ILE A 395 -14.91 -15.12 10.68
N PHE A 396 -15.24 -14.60 11.87
CA PHE A 396 -15.56 -15.45 13.03
C PHE A 396 -16.73 -16.39 12.73
N ASP A 397 -17.81 -15.88 12.11
CA ASP A 397 -19.00 -16.67 11.77
C ASP A 397 -18.74 -17.67 10.64
N ALA A 398 -17.85 -17.35 9.69
CA ALA A 398 -17.43 -18.26 8.63
C ALA A 398 -16.49 -19.37 9.12
N THR A 399 -15.84 -19.18 10.28
CA THR A 399 -14.84 -20.12 10.79
C THR A 399 -15.51 -21.34 11.40
N SER A 400 -15.25 -22.52 10.82
CA SER A 400 -15.77 -23.80 11.31
C SER A 400 -14.63 -24.77 11.62
N ARG A 401 -14.73 -25.49 12.75
CA ARG A 401 -13.74 -26.50 13.18
C ARG A 401 -13.50 -27.62 12.15
N ARG A 402 -14.45 -27.84 11.24
CA ARG A 402 -14.36 -28.86 10.18
C ARG A 402 -14.51 -28.26 8.78
N GLY A 403 -14.51 -26.93 8.68
CA GLY A 403 -14.66 -26.21 7.42
C GLY A 403 -13.33 -25.86 6.77
N PRO A 404 -13.36 -25.29 5.56
CA PRO A 404 -12.19 -24.68 4.93
C PRO A 404 -11.58 -23.62 5.86
N SER A 405 -10.24 -23.49 5.80
CA SER A 405 -9.54 -22.45 6.56
C SER A 405 -9.95 -21.06 6.06
N THR A 406 -9.99 -20.11 6.99
CA THR A 406 -10.34 -18.71 6.72
C THR A 406 -9.10 -17.82 6.77
N LEU A 407 -9.15 -16.75 5.98
CA LEU A 407 -8.21 -15.64 6.03
C LEU A 407 -8.36 -14.91 7.36
N ALA A 408 -7.24 -14.33 7.83
CA ALA A 408 -7.26 -13.57 9.06
C ALA A 408 -7.97 -12.22 8.92
N GLY A 409 -8.09 -11.61 7.73
CA GLY A 409 -8.54 -10.22 7.59
C GLY A 409 -7.58 -9.22 8.25
N LEU A 410 -7.99 -7.96 8.33
CA LEU A 410 -7.17 -6.93 8.95
C LEU A 410 -7.15 -7.12 10.48
N ARG A 411 -5.95 -7.30 11.03
CA ARG A 411 -5.73 -7.55 12.47
C ARG A 411 -4.78 -6.55 13.10
N HIS A 412 -4.10 -5.74 12.28
CA HIS A 412 -3.24 -4.67 12.73
C HIS A 412 -3.53 -3.38 11.95
N LEU A 413 -3.85 -2.32 12.68
CA LEU A 413 -4.05 -0.98 12.16
C LEU A 413 -3.13 -0.04 12.91
N ARG A 414 -2.24 0.65 12.19
CA ARG A 414 -1.39 1.70 12.74
C ARG A 414 -1.81 3.05 12.17
N LEU A 415 -1.96 4.04 13.05
CA LEU A 415 -2.31 5.43 12.69
C LEU A 415 -1.11 6.33 12.98
N GLU A 416 -0.52 6.91 11.94
CA GLU A 416 0.59 7.85 12.04
C GLU A 416 0.09 9.27 11.82
N PHE A 417 0.13 10.06 12.89
CA PHE A 417 -0.33 11.44 12.91
C PHE A 417 0.80 12.42 12.58
N GLU A 418 0.45 13.49 11.89
CA GLU A 418 1.29 14.68 11.76
C GLU A 418 1.43 15.40 13.11
N PRO A 419 2.41 16.31 13.26
CA PRO A 419 2.50 17.16 14.45
C PRO A 419 1.23 18.02 14.64
N ASP A 420 0.86 18.30 15.89
CA ASP A 420 -0.27 19.18 16.17
C ASP A 420 0.07 20.64 15.81
N PRO A 421 -0.64 21.28 14.88
CA PRO A 421 -0.39 22.69 14.52
C PRO A 421 -0.61 23.68 15.67
N CYS A 422 -1.26 23.29 16.76
CA CYS A 422 -1.41 24.12 17.97
C CYS A 422 -0.27 23.98 18.99
N GLY A 423 0.62 22.99 18.85
CA GLY A 423 1.48 22.51 19.92
C GLY A 423 2.97 22.83 19.77
N GLU A 424 3.36 24.10 19.83
CA GLU A 424 4.80 24.46 19.94
C GLU A 424 5.38 24.28 21.36
N TYR A 425 4.60 23.80 22.36
CA TYR A 425 5.03 23.73 23.78
C TYR A 425 4.69 22.42 24.54
N SER A 426 4.26 21.33 23.88
CA SER A 426 3.69 20.15 24.59
C SER A 426 4.44 18.81 24.42
N SER A 427 5.68 18.82 23.92
CA SER A 427 6.41 17.59 23.53
C SER A 427 6.74 16.60 24.65
N VAL A 428 6.48 16.93 25.93
CA VAL A 428 6.81 16.07 27.08
C VAL A 428 5.59 15.34 27.66
N VAL A 429 4.36 15.70 27.27
CA VAL A 429 3.12 15.09 27.82
C VAL A 429 2.48 14.05 26.86
N GLU A 430 2.90 14.04 25.59
CA GLU A 430 2.21 13.27 24.53
C GLU A 430 2.50 11.76 24.48
N ASP A 431 3.64 11.28 25.01
CA ASP A 431 3.95 9.84 25.01
C ASP A 431 3.04 9.05 25.98
N ILE A 432 2.58 9.69 27.07
CA ILE A 432 1.62 9.10 28.03
C ILE A 432 0.25 8.87 27.36
N ASP A 433 -0.11 9.72 26.40
CA ASP A 433 -1.40 9.70 25.74
C ASP A 433 -1.54 8.58 24.69
N ALA A 434 -0.48 8.25 23.96
CA ALA A 434 -0.51 7.14 23.00
C ALA A 434 -0.52 5.78 23.71
N GLU A 435 0.17 5.67 24.85
CA GLU A 435 0.27 4.44 25.63
C GLU A 435 -1.06 3.99 26.23
N GLU A 436 -1.91 4.90 26.70
CA GLU A 436 -3.26 4.56 27.21
C GLU A 436 -4.20 4.03 26.10
N LEU A 437 -4.04 4.51 24.87
CA LEU A 437 -4.75 3.97 23.70
C LEU A 437 -4.26 2.56 23.35
N MET A 438 -2.95 2.31 23.47
CA MET A 438 -2.29 1.01 23.19
C MET A 438 -2.54 -0.05 24.26
N ASN A 439 -2.44 0.31 25.55
CA ASN A 439 -2.64 -0.59 26.71
C ASN A 439 -4.10 -1.01 26.89
N SER A 440 -4.99 -0.59 25.99
CA SER A 440 -6.38 -1.01 25.96
C SER A 440 -6.60 -2.39 25.31
N GLY A 441 -5.61 -2.94 24.60
CA GLY A 441 -5.66 -4.27 23.97
C GLY A 441 -4.49 -5.17 24.36
N GLU A 442 -4.56 -5.85 25.50
CA GLU A 442 -3.56 -6.87 25.83
C GLU A 442 -3.82 -8.20 25.10
N LYS A 443 -2.74 -8.65 24.43
CA LYS A 443 -2.38 -10.03 24.03
C LYS A 443 -3.41 -10.78 23.19
N GLY A 444 -3.25 -10.67 21.87
CA GLY A 444 -3.85 -11.59 20.91
C GLY A 444 -3.45 -13.03 21.20
N PHE A 445 -4.40 -13.81 21.72
CA PHE A 445 -4.33 -15.26 21.79
C PHE A 445 -4.69 -15.84 20.41
N SER A 446 -3.73 -16.50 19.77
CA SER A 446 -3.97 -17.31 18.57
C SER A 446 -3.89 -18.79 18.96
N PHE A 447 -5.01 -19.51 18.90
CA PHE A 447 -5.14 -20.88 19.39
C PHE A 447 -5.50 -21.82 18.24
N PHE A 448 -4.53 -22.32 17.46
CA PHE A 448 -4.76 -23.53 16.66
C PHE A 448 -3.45 -24.27 16.37
N GLN A 449 -3.11 -25.27 17.18
CA GLN A 449 -2.45 -26.49 16.70
C GLN A 449 -2.63 -27.68 17.66
N ASP A 450 -2.96 -28.80 17.03
CA ASP A 450 -2.94 -30.22 17.43
C ASP A 450 -3.75 -30.74 18.64
N GLU A 451 -4.79 -31.54 18.34
CA GLU A 451 -4.75 -32.99 18.62
C GLU A 451 -5.97 -33.76 18.05
N ALA A 452 -5.77 -35.07 17.95
CA ALA A 452 -6.33 -36.00 16.98
C ALA A 452 -7.56 -36.83 17.46
N LYS A 453 -8.37 -37.24 16.47
CA LYS A 453 -9.06 -38.55 16.28
C LYS A 453 -10.44 -38.88 16.94
N LYS A 454 -11.34 -39.36 16.05
CA LYS A 454 -12.54 -40.25 16.16
C LYS A 454 -13.95 -39.60 16.19
N PRO A 455 -15.04 -40.33 15.81
CA PRO A 455 -15.49 -40.54 14.42
C PRO A 455 -16.85 -39.88 14.10
N ARG A 456 -17.18 -39.86 12.80
CA ARG A 456 -18.33 -39.24 12.12
C ARG A 456 -19.70 -39.79 12.49
N LEU A 457 -20.72 -38.92 12.40
CA LEU A 457 -22.07 -39.22 11.90
C LEU A 457 -22.56 -38.06 10.99
N GLN A 458 -23.06 -38.40 9.80
CA GLN A 458 -23.81 -37.56 8.83
C GLN A 458 -25.32 -37.69 9.13
N PRO A 459 -26.24 -36.77 8.74
CA PRO A 459 -26.66 -36.48 7.35
C PRO A 459 -27.09 -34.98 7.17
N ALA A 460 -27.66 -34.43 6.09
CA ALA A 460 -28.16 -34.91 4.80
C ALA A 460 -28.14 -33.75 3.78
N ARG A 461 -28.21 -34.11 2.50
CA ARG A 461 -28.30 -33.24 1.31
C ARG A 461 -29.57 -32.37 1.29
N GLY A 462 -29.42 -31.14 0.80
CA GLY A 462 -30.51 -30.30 0.28
C GLY A 462 -30.19 -29.91 -1.16
N THR A 463 -31.11 -30.25 -2.05
CA THR A 463 -30.99 -30.26 -3.51
C THR A 463 -31.09 -28.86 -4.11
N ALA A 464 -30.43 -28.68 -5.25
CA ALA A 464 -30.48 -27.49 -6.09
C ALA A 464 -31.85 -27.27 -6.72
N GLU A 465 -32.24 -26.01 -6.88
CA GLU A 465 -33.16 -25.59 -7.94
C GLU A 465 -32.62 -24.39 -8.70
N SER A 466 -32.56 -24.60 -10.01
CA SER A 466 -32.27 -23.66 -11.09
C SER A 466 -33.41 -22.64 -11.20
N SER A 467 -33.14 -21.43 -11.70
CA SER A 467 -33.60 -21.02 -13.04
C SER A 467 -33.35 -19.53 -13.37
N HIS A 468 -33.09 -19.32 -14.67
CA HIS A 468 -33.34 -18.14 -15.52
C HIS A 468 -32.28 -17.02 -15.63
N GLN A 469 -31.55 -17.08 -16.74
CA GLN A 469 -30.92 -15.96 -17.47
C GLN A 469 -31.99 -15.01 -18.06
N PRO A 470 -31.56 -13.80 -18.44
CA PRO A 470 -31.89 -13.33 -19.79
C PRO A 470 -30.67 -12.82 -20.57
N ASP A 471 -30.81 -12.97 -21.89
CA ASP A 471 -29.84 -12.70 -22.94
C ASP A 471 -29.45 -11.23 -23.13
N LEU A 472 -28.25 -11.10 -23.71
CA LEU A 472 -27.60 -9.90 -24.24
C LEU A 472 -28.44 -9.24 -25.35
N VAL A 473 -28.54 -7.90 -25.30
CA VAL A 473 -28.96 -7.08 -26.45
C VAL A 473 -27.99 -5.92 -26.61
N ASP A 474 -27.33 -5.85 -27.76
CA ASP A 474 -26.46 -4.76 -28.19
C ASP A 474 -27.25 -3.44 -28.33
N PRO A 475 -26.69 -2.27 -27.96
CA PRO A 475 -27.35 -0.99 -28.18
C PRO A 475 -27.10 -0.44 -29.61
N PRO A 476 -28.13 0.13 -30.27
CA PRO A 476 -27.97 0.74 -31.59
C PRO A 476 -27.46 2.20 -31.53
N LEU A 477 -26.68 2.57 -32.54
CA LEU A 477 -26.25 3.94 -32.86
C LEU A 477 -27.45 4.83 -33.26
N PRO A 478 -27.58 6.06 -32.73
CA PRO A 478 -28.51 7.04 -33.28
C PRO A 478 -27.82 8.01 -34.25
N GLN A 479 -28.30 8.03 -35.49
CA GLN A 479 -28.19 9.16 -36.41
C GLN A 479 -29.29 10.19 -36.14
N GLY A 480 -28.96 11.48 -36.28
CA GLY A 480 -29.92 12.55 -36.59
C GLY A 480 -30.42 13.39 -35.42
N GLY A 481 -29.98 14.66 -35.35
CA GLY A 481 -30.55 15.69 -34.47
C GLY A 481 -29.69 16.95 -34.44
N SER A 482 -30.07 17.95 -35.24
CA SER A 482 -29.42 19.26 -35.37
C SER A 482 -29.64 20.14 -34.14
N GLY A 483 -28.74 20.01 -33.17
CA GLY A 483 -28.33 21.07 -32.23
C GLY A 483 -26.81 20.99 -32.16
N GLN A 484 -26.11 22.08 -31.81
CA GLN A 484 -24.65 22.04 -31.61
C GLN A 484 -24.31 21.05 -30.49
N ARG A 485 -24.16 19.76 -30.83
CA ARG A 485 -23.76 18.71 -29.89
C ARG A 485 -22.30 18.95 -29.59
N HIS A 486 -22.03 19.47 -28.39
CA HIS A 486 -20.68 19.51 -27.88
C HIS A 486 -20.14 18.07 -27.81
N PRO A 487 -18.95 17.78 -28.36
CA PRO A 487 -18.44 16.42 -28.37
C PRO A 487 -18.15 15.96 -26.93
N GLU A 488 -18.63 14.78 -26.58
CA GLU A 488 -18.34 14.10 -25.30
C GLU A 488 -17.04 13.30 -25.33
N TYR A 489 -16.49 13.12 -26.54
CA TYR A 489 -15.25 12.41 -26.79
C TYR A 489 -14.30 13.28 -27.59
N LEU A 490 -13.01 13.10 -27.33
CA LEU A 490 -11.92 13.73 -28.08
C LEU A 490 -11.08 12.63 -28.75
N SER A 491 -10.94 12.71 -30.07
CA SER A 491 -10.07 11.79 -30.82
C SER A 491 -8.62 12.27 -30.75
N ILE A 492 -7.75 11.46 -30.13
CA ILE A 492 -6.31 11.75 -30.01
C ILE A 492 -5.49 10.63 -30.67
N GLY A 493 -4.40 11.01 -31.33
CA GLY A 493 -3.40 10.06 -31.79
C GLY A 493 -2.49 9.65 -30.63
N ILE A 494 -2.49 8.37 -30.29
CA ILE A 494 -1.65 7.81 -29.23
C ILE A 494 -0.70 6.77 -29.78
N ALA A 495 0.53 6.73 -29.27
CA ALA A 495 1.47 5.68 -29.59
C ALA A 495 1.05 4.39 -28.86
N LYS A 496 0.48 3.43 -29.59
CA LYS A 496 0.19 2.07 -29.12
C LYS A 496 1.20 1.12 -29.72
N ASN A 497 1.99 0.44 -28.87
CA ASN A 497 2.97 -0.56 -29.31
C ASN A 497 3.90 -0.05 -30.45
N GLY A 498 4.30 1.22 -30.39
CA GLY A 498 5.15 1.86 -31.41
C GLY A 498 4.43 2.38 -32.68
N LYS A 499 3.11 2.20 -32.81
CA LYS A 499 2.29 2.75 -33.91
C LYS A 499 1.33 3.83 -33.40
N SER A 500 1.20 4.93 -34.14
CA SER A 500 0.21 5.97 -33.83
C SER A 500 -1.20 5.52 -34.22
N VAL A 501 -2.06 5.33 -33.23
CA VAL A 501 -3.47 4.92 -33.41
C VAL A 501 -4.38 6.04 -32.91
N LYS A 502 -5.38 6.43 -33.71
CA LYS A 502 -6.43 7.35 -33.25
C LYS A 502 -7.32 6.63 -32.24
N THR A 503 -7.56 7.26 -31.11
CA THR A 503 -8.37 6.70 -30.02
C THR A 503 -9.27 7.78 -29.45
N ASN A 504 -10.50 7.42 -29.10
CA ASN A 504 -11.47 8.31 -28.49
C ASN A 504 -11.32 8.28 -26.98
N VAL A 505 -11.15 9.46 -26.38
CA VAL A 505 -11.04 9.65 -24.94
C VAL A 505 -12.24 10.45 -24.47
N TRP A 506 -12.92 9.99 -23.43
CA TRP A 506 -14.10 10.65 -22.88
C TRP A 506 -13.71 11.92 -22.14
N ILE A 507 -14.45 13.00 -22.39
CA ILE A 507 -14.17 14.33 -21.85
C ILE A 507 -15.33 14.91 -21.04
N GLY A 508 -16.35 14.10 -20.73
CA GLY A 508 -17.50 14.51 -19.95
C GLY A 508 -18.69 14.99 -20.80
N PRO A 509 -19.94 14.75 -20.38
CA PRO A 509 -21.12 15.35 -21.00
C PRO A 509 -21.16 16.87 -20.79
N PHE A 510 -21.94 17.56 -21.63
CA PHE A 510 -22.28 18.96 -21.43
C PHE A 510 -23.75 19.19 -21.82
N PRO A 511 -24.60 19.72 -20.90
CA PRO A 511 -24.30 20.18 -19.54
C PRO A 511 -24.10 19.03 -18.52
N THR A 512 -23.54 19.35 -17.33
CA THR A 512 -23.42 18.41 -16.20
C THR A 512 -23.50 19.15 -14.86
N ASP A 513 -24.18 18.56 -13.88
CA ASP A 513 -24.29 19.09 -12.51
C ASP A 513 -23.11 18.65 -11.62
N ASN A 514 -22.32 17.66 -12.06
CA ASN A 514 -21.13 17.26 -11.35
C ASN A 514 -19.99 18.26 -11.62
N LEU A 515 -19.71 19.11 -10.62
CA LEU A 515 -18.66 20.13 -10.68
C LEU A 515 -17.29 19.56 -11.05
N VAL A 516 -16.97 18.33 -10.63
CA VAL A 516 -15.70 17.67 -10.95
C VAL A 516 -15.65 17.31 -12.43
N ILE A 517 -16.71 16.73 -13.00
CA ILE A 517 -16.77 16.40 -14.43
C ILE A 517 -16.71 17.68 -15.28
N ARG A 518 -17.40 18.74 -14.85
CA ARG A 518 -17.35 20.05 -15.50
C ARG A 518 -15.93 20.62 -15.54
N ASP A 519 -15.22 20.54 -14.43
CA ASP A 519 -13.87 21.06 -14.28
C ASP A 519 -12.83 20.16 -14.99
N TYR A 520 -13.01 18.84 -14.97
CA TYR A 520 -12.29 17.88 -15.81
C TYR A 520 -12.40 18.22 -17.29
N ARG A 521 -13.62 18.44 -17.79
CA ARG A 521 -13.87 18.84 -19.17
C ARG A 521 -13.11 20.12 -19.53
N ARG A 522 -13.15 21.11 -18.64
CA ARG A 522 -12.46 22.40 -18.82
C ARG A 522 -10.93 22.23 -18.84
N LEU A 523 -10.37 21.42 -17.94
CA LEU A 523 -8.95 21.08 -17.90
C LEU A 523 -8.48 20.44 -19.22
N VAL A 524 -9.27 19.54 -19.78
CA VAL A 524 -8.96 18.85 -21.04
C VAL A 524 -9.11 19.76 -22.26
N GLN A 525 -10.17 20.57 -22.31
CA GLN A 525 -10.51 21.40 -23.47
C GLN A 525 -9.75 22.73 -23.51
N HIS A 526 -9.74 23.48 -22.41
CA HIS A 526 -9.17 24.82 -22.37
C HIS A 526 -7.69 24.79 -21.96
N TYR A 527 -7.35 24.00 -20.95
CA TYR A 527 -5.99 23.94 -20.41
C TYR A 527 -5.12 22.85 -21.03
N GLN A 528 -5.69 22.01 -21.91
CA GLN A 528 -4.98 20.98 -22.67
C GLN A 528 -4.27 19.94 -21.79
N VAL A 529 -4.75 19.69 -20.58
CA VAL A 529 -4.22 18.64 -19.69
C VAL A 529 -4.70 17.28 -20.21
N ARG A 530 -3.83 16.57 -20.91
CA ARG A 530 -4.17 15.37 -21.72
C ARG A 530 -3.23 14.18 -21.50
N ASP A 531 -2.56 14.16 -20.35
CA ASP A 531 -1.60 13.13 -19.98
C ASP A 531 -2.27 11.90 -19.36
N HIS A 532 -1.51 10.79 -19.29
CA HIS A 532 -1.91 9.53 -18.65
C HIS A 532 -3.24 8.98 -19.16
N ILE A 533 -3.37 8.76 -20.46
CA ILE A 533 -4.58 8.18 -21.07
C ILE A 533 -4.68 6.70 -20.69
N GLY A 534 -5.78 6.33 -20.04
CA GLY A 534 -6.07 4.97 -19.64
C GLY A 534 -7.56 4.72 -19.40
N PRO A 535 -7.96 3.46 -19.16
CA PRO A 535 -9.35 3.10 -18.88
C PRO A 535 -9.85 3.76 -17.60
N ALA A 536 -11.12 4.16 -17.61
CA ALA A 536 -11.83 4.62 -16.43
C ALA A 536 -11.76 3.55 -15.33
N THR A 537 -11.32 3.97 -14.14
CA THR A 537 -11.28 3.11 -12.95
C THR A 537 -12.68 2.88 -12.40
N PRO A 538 -12.91 1.84 -11.56
CA PRO A 538 -14.22 1.61 -10.92
C PRO A 538 -14.77 2.86 -10.23
N ALA A 539 -13.93 3.57 -9.47
CA ALA A 539 -14.32 4.82 -8.82
C ALA A 539 -14.72 5.93 -9.81
N GLN A 540 -14.04 6.05 -10.96
CA GLN A 540 -14.41 7.03 -11.98
C GLN A 540 -15.71 6.65 -12.70
N ILE A 541 -15.97 5.36 -12.88
CA ILE A 541 -17.24 4.86 -13.43
C ILE A 541 -18.39 5.20 -12.48
N LEU A 542 -18.22 4.94 -11.17
CA LEU A 542 -19.17 5.35 -10.13
C LEU A 542 -19.40 6.87 -10.09
N ALA A 543 -18.37 7.66 -10.40
CA ALA A 543 -18.47 9.12 -10.51
C ALA A 543 -19.20 9.61 -11.77
N GLY A 544 -19.49 8.72 -12.74
CA GLY A 544 -20.25 9.01 -13.96
C GLY A 544 -19.48 8.87 -15.28
N ALA A 545 -18.23 8.38 -15.26
CA ALA A 545 -17.55 8.01 -16.51
C ALA A 545 -18.19 6.74 -17.12
N PRO A 546 -18.34 6.64 -18.45
CA PRO A 546 -18.87 5.43 -19.07
C PRO A 546 -17.95 4.22 -18.83
N PRO A 547 -18.51 3.01 -18.60
CA PRO A 547 -17.72 1.78 -18.55
C PRO A 547 -16.86 1.61 -19.83
N ALA A 548 -15.65 1.07 -19.67
CA ALA A 548 -14.65 0.88 -20.73
C ALA A 548 -14.19 2.14 -21.47
N ALA A 549 -14.67 3.34 -21.10
CA ALA A 549 -14.16 4.59 -21.66
C ALA A 549 -12.71 4.85 -21.23
N LEU A 550 -11.98 5.57 -22.06
CA LEU A 550 -10.66 6.11 -21.70
C LEU A 550 -10.81 7.52 -21.14
N VAL A 551 -9.99 7.88 -20.16
CA VAL A 551 -9.98 9.19 -19.52
C VAL A 551 -8.56 9.74 -19.39
N PHE A 552 -8.45 11.06 -19.20
CA PHE A 552 -7.18 11.71 -18.86
C PHE A 552 -7.01 11.72 -17.35
N HIS A 553 -6.27 10.76 -16.81
CA HIS A 553 -6.20 10.57 -15.35
C HIS A 553 -5.59 11.77 -14.62
N THR A 554 -4.63 12.46 -15.24
CA THR A 554 -4.05 13.69 -14.68
C THR A 554 -5.10 14.79 -14.55
N ALA A 555 -5.87 15.08 -15.61
CA ALA A 555 -6.92 16.09 -15.56
C ALA A 555 -8.02 15.72 -14.56
N TRP A 556 -8.37 14.43 -14.45
CA TRP A 556 -9.36 13.97 -13.48
C TRP A 556 -8.92 14.23 -12.05
N CYS A 557 -7.67 13.88 -11.71
CA CYS A 557 -7.12 14.16 -10.38
C CYS A 557 -7.03 15.66 -10.11
N MET A 558 -6.63 16.47 -11.10
CA MET A 558 -6.58 17.93 -10.98
C MET A 558 -7.96 18.55 -10.73
N ALA A 559 -9.03 17.96 -11.25
CA ALA A 559 -10.39 18.47 -11.09
C ALA A 559 -10.89 18.44 -9.63
N MET A 560 -10.21 17.70 -8.74
CA MET A 560 -10.50 17.73 -7.31
C MET A 560 -10.12 19.07 -6.66
N MET A 561 -9.09 19.75 -7.18
CA MET A 561 -8.67 21.05 -6.64
C MET A 561 -9.70 22.12 -7.03
N PRO A 562 -10.28 22.86 -6.07
CA PRO A 562 -11.14 24.00 -6.37
C PRO A 562 -10.34 25.13 -7.04
N GLN A 563 -11.00 25.91 -7.90
CA GLN A 563 -10.39 27.08 -8.55
C GLN A 563 -10.08 28.19 -7.54
N ASP A 564 -11.01 28.41 -6.62
CA ASP A 564 -10.89 29.45 -5.59
C ASP A 564 -10.70 28.78 -4.23
N ILE A 565 -9.52 28.97 -3.64
CA ILE A 565 -9.24 28.57 -2.27
C ILE A 565 -9.45 29.80 -1.38
N LYS A 566 -10.49 29.75 -0.55
CA LYS A 566 -10.75 30.78 0.45
C LYS A 566 -10.02 30.43 1.74
N GLU A 567 -9.29 31.40 2.28
CA GLU A 567 -8.67 31.25 3.59
C GLU A 567 -9.76 31.20 4.68
N PRO A 568 -9.73 30.19 5.56
CA PRO A 568 -10.71 30.07 6.64
C PRO A 568 -10.55 31.16 7.70
N THR A 569 -11.66 31.54 8.30
CA THR A 569 -11.71 32.51 9.40
C THR A 569 -11.19 31.90 10.70
N ARG A 570 -10.71 32.74 11.62
CA ARG A 570 -10.27 32.30 12.95
C ARG A 570 -11.35 31.56 13.74
N CYS A 571 -12.62 31.93 13.55
CA CYS A 571 -13.74 31.27 14.19
C CYS A 571 -13.89 29.83 13.68
N GLU A 572 -13.84 29.62 12.36
CA GLU A 572 -13.88 28.29 11.74
C GLU A 572 -12.73 27.40 12.23
N LEU A 573 -11.51 27.94 12.24
CA LEU A 573 -10.35 27.21 12.75
C LEU A 573 -10.47 26.85 14.24
N GLY A 574 -11.05 27.74 15.05
CA GLY A 574 -11.28 27.51 16.47
C GLY A 574 -12.26 26.37 16.80
N THR A 575 -13.06 25.92 15.82
CA THR A 575 -13.99 24.78 15.99
C THR A 575 -13.34 23.42 15.71
N MET A 576 -12.10 23.39 15.19
CA MET A 576 -11.42 22.15 14.86
C MET A 576 -11.03 21.37 16.12
N ARG A 577 -11.36 20.08 16.14
CA ARG A 577 -11.14 19.19 17.28
C ARG A 577 -9.89 18.34 17.10
N ASP A 578 -9.31 17.88 18.20
CA ASP A 578 -8.21 16.92 18.16
C ASP A 578 -8.75 15.52 17.79
N VAL A 579 -8.20 14.98 16.71
CA VAL A 579 -8.62 13.68 16.16
C VAL A 579 -8.29 12.55 17.13
N LEU A 580 -7.14 12.63 17.81
CA LEU A 580 -6.71 11.58 18.74
C LEU A 580 -7.67 11.48 19.93
N THR A 581 -8.07 12.61 20.51
CA THR A 581 -9.05 12.69 21.59
C THR A 581 -10.38 12.03 21.21
N GLU A 582 -10.92 12.31 20.02
CA GLU A 582 -12.19 11.72 19.57
C GLU A 582 -12.08 10.20 19.32
N LEU A 583 -10.98 9.73 18.74
CA LEU A 583 -10.74 8.30 18.54
C LEU A 583 -10.57 7.56 19.86
N LYS A 584 -9.85 8.15 20.84
CA LYS A 584 -9.75 7.60 22.20
C LYS A 584 -11.12 7.45 22.84
N ARG A 585 -11.95 8.49 22.78
CA ARG A 585 -13.31 8.47 23.33
C ARG A 585 -14.13 7.35 22.71
N PHE A 586 -14.17 7.24 21.38
CA PHE A 586 -14.86 6.15 20.68
C PHE A 586 -14.34 4.76 21.10
N ARG A 587 -13.01 4.60 21.18
CA ARG A 587 -12.38 3.33 21.55
C ARG A 587 -12.71 2.91 22.97
N LEU A 588 -12.68 3.83 23.93
CA LEU A 588 -13.02 3.58 25.34
C LEU A 588 -14.50 3.21 25.50
N GLU A 589 -15.41 3.90 24.81
CA GLU A 589 -16.84 3.57 24.81
C GLU A 589 -17.10 2.15 24.26
N GLY A 590 -16.45 1.78 23.15
CA GLY A 590 -16.53 0.44 22.59
C GLY A 590 -15.97 -0.63 23.53
N LYS A 591 -14.82 -0.36 24.16
CA LYS A 591 -14.21 -1.28 25.13
C LYS A 591 -15.12 -1.51 26.33
N ALA A 592 -15.72 -0.45 26.87
CA ALA A 592 -16.65 -0.56 27.99
C ALA A 592 -17.85 -1.45 27.65
N ARG A 593 -18.41 -1.33 26.45
CA ARG A 593 -19.48 -2.24 25.97
C ARG A 593 -19.00 -3.69 25.88
N HIS A 594 -17.81 -3.93 25.32
CA HIS A 594 -17.24 -5.28 25.22
C HIS A 594 -17.01 -5.92 26.60
N LEU A 595 -16.46 -5.18 27.56
CA LEU A 595 -16.22 -5.68 28.93
C LEU A 595 -17.52 -6.00 29.69
N ARG A 596 -18.59 -5.20 29.48
CA ARG A 596 -19.91 -5.51 30.04
C ARG A 596 -20.43 -6.85 29.51
N LEU A 597 -20.38 -7.05 28.20
CA LEU A 597 -20.78 -8.32 27.58
C LEU A 597 -19.90 -9.49 28.02
N GLN A 598 -18.59 -9.27 28.19
CA GLN A 598 -17.69 -10.30 28.70
C GLN A 598 -18.09 -10.76 30.11
N THR A 599 -18.50 -9.83 30.96
CA THR A 599 -19.01 -10.14 32.30
C THR A 599 -20.31 -10.94 32.23
N GLU A 600 -21.21 -10.61 31.30
CA GLU A 600 -22.47 -11.32 31.07
C GLU A 600 -22.27 -12.75 30.49
N TYR A 601 -21.27 -12.93 29.62
CA TYR A 601 -20.96 -14.22 28.98
C TYR A 601 -20.15 -15.17 29.88
N GLY A 602 -19.53 -14.65 30.94
CA GLY A 602 -18.73 -15.43 31.88
C GLY A 602 -17.53 -16.09 31.21
N SER A 603 -17.47 -17.43 31.21
CA SER A 603 -16.38 -18.21 30.61
C SER A 603 -16.49 -18.43 29.11
N LYS A 604 -17.60 -18.01 28.48
CA LYS A 604 -17.81 -18.17 27.04
C LYS A 604 -17.14 -17.03 26.27
N THR A 605 -16.58 -17.36 25.11
CA THR A 605 -16.01 -16.36 24.20
C THR A 605 -17.12 -15.40 23.72
N VAL A 606 -16.90 -14.10 23.93
CA VAL A 606 -17.78 -13.05 23.37
C VAL A 606 -17.52 -12.98 21.87
N PRO A 607 -18.56 -13.11 21.02
CA PRO A 607 -18.38 -12.94 19.59
C PRO A 607 -17.94 -11.51 19.26
N PRO A 608 -17.02 -11.29 18.30
CA PRO A 608 -16.61 -9.96 17.88
C PRO A 608 -17.75 -9.20 17.16
N GLY A 609 -17.61 -7.87 17.05
CA GLY A 609 -18.59 -7.02 16.34
C GLY A 609 -19.81 -6.65 17.19
N GLU A 610 -20.98 -6.59 16.55
CA GLU A 610 -22.25 -6.31 17.24
C GLU A 610 -22.53 -7.37 18.33
N PRO A 611 -23.01 -6.98 19.54
CA PRO A 611 -23.57 -5.68 19.89
C PRO A 611 -22.59 -4.65 20.50
N HIS A 612 -21.29 -4.97 20.64
CA HIS A 612 -20.33 -3.99 21.19
C HIS A 612 -19.69 -3.08 20.15
N GLY A 613 -19.54 -3.56 18.91
CA GLY A 613 -18.92 -2.82 17.78
C GLY A 613 -17.41 -2.58 17.97
N PHE A 614 -16.80 -3.14 19.02
CA PHE A 614 -15.38 -3.00 19.32
C PHE A 614 -14.55 -4.04 18.54
N TRP A 615 -13.69 -3.55 17.66
CA TRP A 615 -12.72 -4.38 16.92
C TRP A 615 -11.60 -4.88 17.84
N LEU A 616 -11.31 -6.19 17.85
CA LEU A 616 -10.35 -6.80 18.78
C LEU A 616 -8.90 -6.82 18.27
N GLY A 617 -8.66 -6.38 17.03
CA GLY A 617 -7.31 -6.28 16.48
C GLY A 617 -6.44 -5.24 17.18
N LYS A 618 -5.15 -5.26 16.82
CA LYS A 618 -4.13 -4.37 17.35
C LYS A 618 -4.25 -2.99 16.70
N LEU A 619 -4.52 -1.97 17.53
CA LEU A 619 -4.51 -0.56 17.13
C LEU A 619 -3.25 0.12 17.69
N GLU A 620 -2.38 0.58 16.81
CA GLU A 620 -1.17 1.35 17.15
C GLU A 620 -1.35 2.82 16.76
N VAL A 621 -0.82 3.74 17.56
CA VAL A 621 -0.81 5.17 17.25
C VAL A 621 0.60 5.73 17.40
N SER A 622 1.00 6.56 16.45
CA SER A 622 2.29 7.24 16.41
C SER A 622 2.04 8.74 16.19
N THR A 623 2.44 9.58 17.14
CA THR A 623 2.33 11.06 17.07
C THR A 623 3.66 11.73 16.77
N GLN A 624 4.76 11.02 16.94
CA GLN A 624 6.07 11.53 16.58
C GLN A 624 6.13 11.65 15.05
N ARG A 625 6.58 12.83 14.56
CA ARG A 625 7.14 12.92 13.21
C ARG A 625 8.14 11.78 13.14
N ALA A 626 8.09 10.94 12.12
CA ALA A 626 9.18 10.05 11.82
C ALA A 626 10.38 10.93 11.41
N GLY A 627 10.98 11.64 12.37
CA GLY A 627 12.34 12.09 12.25
C GLY A 627 13.19 10.83 12.05
N PRO A 628 14.34 10.95 11.36
CA PRO A 628 15.23 9.82 11.12
C PRO A 628 15.71 9.09 12.40
N SER A 629 15.36 9.58 13.60
CA SER A 629 15.74 9.04 14.91
C SER A 629 14.63 8.36 15.74
N SER A 630 13.40 8.22 15.24
CA SER A 630 12.34 7.48 15.95
C SER A 630 12.01 6.18 15.23
N LYS A 631 12.92 5.20 15.30
CA LYS A 631 12.52 3.79 15.20
C LYS A 631 12.58 3.20 16.60
N SER A 632 11.39 2.91 17.13
CA SER A 632 11.18 1.99 18.24
C SER A 632 12.01 0.73 17.97
N ALA A 633 13.00 0.48 18.83
CA ALA A 633 13.78 -0.73 18.88
C ALA A 633 12.96 -1.96 19.34
N ASN A 634 11.63 -1.89 19.30
CA ASN A 634 10.72 -2.94 19.72
C ASN A 634 9.75 -3.32 18.58
N TYR A 635 10.29 -3.77 17.45
CA TYR A 635 9.51 -4.61 16.53
C TYR A 635 9.85 -6.08 16.82
N TRP A 636 8.79 -6.83 17.17
CA TRP A 636 8.74 -8.27 17.53
C TRP A 636 8.99 -8.59 19.02
N ARG A 637 7.92 -8.51 19.81
CA ARG A 637 7.60 -9.57 20.79
C ARG A 637 6.44 -10.39 20.24
#